data_AF-A0AAJ5NS14-F1
#
_entry.id   AF-A0AAJ5NS14-F1
#
_cell.length_a   1.000
_cell.length_b   1.000
_cell.length_c   1.000
_cell.angle_alpha   90.00
_cell.angle_beta   90.00
_cell.angle_gamma   90.00
#
_symmetry.space_group_name_H-M   'P 1'
#
loop_
_entity.id
_entity.type
_entity.pdbx_description
1 polymer ?
#
loop_
_entity_poly.entity_id
_entity_poly.type
_entity_poly.pdbx_seq_one_letter_code
_entity_poly.pdbx_strand_id
1 'polypeptide(L)'
;MSISLKSIFSEKQKKSANNSGASKMRKILSKLSGAFMLPISVMSIAGLLLGIGAAIANNAESYDVVKGITEVNIHLKRFGSFIQMLGEPVFAALPLLFAAAFVIAFTDEAGVAVFSAIIGFLVFIAIQSVFISDVENDTVKKVVEKVIDTKSLGIDEKKDLTAEIIKKILDAKKNEISTELIKKVKETKGVQILFSGAGRDPEGLSRLVGSSLGFRSLQTSVFGGIAVGLTVQFLYNRFHTIQLPQMISFFGGKRFVSLITIPAMALLAFVFLIFWPWVGIALNLFGASLAKVPFGIESFIFGYIERSLIPFGLHHVFYAPLWYSQAGGDAGATITEWALKEGIEVVSKGAGDFEVVKKAGAINPIEPGESLKTLLIDIAKNKDKFVGDSTASTYLLRFANTIDYTKDGKEFSIPLFKFLENNGFKVGRFADGKFSGMMFGLPAAAAAMIMAAPKENRKVASGTVIPAAATSFVTGVTEPIEFTFLFLSPLLFWGFHALMMAFSFMFANLAGVHVPMVFSGGVLDLLIYGAIPVQKGTNFWWVLVVGLAYAPIYYFVFLFFIKWKNLETPGRGENTKLFTKSDYLARKDQSKGKNVDPQVLAIVQGYGGIDNITIFNNCASRLRYDVKDLSLVDEQKLKSAGVVAIKVEGQHHVQAILGPIAEQMNAKINSQRELIKSLSESEINEILQNKPKKVQISVENQCNCGETCDCNTPHEVFAPATGELIELAQVNDGVFSESKLGQGFAIRIGKAGKKDIFSPITGQVRMVFATKHALGFSSLDGKTQILMHIGVDTVELEGHGIEVFVDAGQEIQAGDKVATVDLDYLTNSGITNTDVIVVVLHESKQKDFKFAIEPQRIDFLPLLVGKSENSSIDSKTNNENN
;
A
#
# COMPACT_ATOMS: atom_id res chain seq x y z
N MET A 1 -27.88 -27.93 57.95
CA MET A 1 -26.89 -26.91 57.56
C MET A 1 -26.68 -26.99 56.06
N SER A 2 -27.42 -26.20 55.27
CA SER A 2 -27.26 -26.14 53.81
C SER A 2 -27.07 -24.68 53.39
N ILE A 3 -25.82 -24.31 53.11
CA ILE A 3 -25.49 -22.99 52.58
C ILE A 3 -25.28 -23.14 51.07
N SER A 4 -26.07 -22.38 50.32
CA SER A 4 -26.18 -22.38 48.86
C SER A 4 -24.93 -21.78 48.19
N LEU A 5 -24.34 -22.53 47.26
CA LEU A 5 -23.17 -22.18 46.43
C LEU A 5 -23.46 -21.14 45.31
N LYS A 6 -24.52 -20.33 45.43
CA LYS A 6 -24.93 -19.37 44.38
C LYS A 6 -24.27 -17.99 44.45
N SER A 7 -23.44 -17.67 45.44
CA SER A 7 -22.90 -16.31 45.61
C SER A 7 -21.46 -16.08 45.11
N ILE A 8 -20.81 -17.05 44.47
CA ILE A 8 -19.38 -16.92 44.06
C ILE A 8 -19.20 -16.49 42.58
N PHE A 9 -20.26 -16.40 41.77
CA PHE A 9 -20.15 -16.10 40.33
C PHE A 9 -20.95 -14.89 39.82
N SER A 10 -21.29 -13.93 40.67
CA SER A 10 -21.99 -12.71 40.25
C SER A 10 -21.22 -11.45 40.63
N GLU A 11 -20.08 -11.21 39.98
CA GLU A 11 -19.58 -9.84 39.73
C GLU A 11 -18.41 -9.87 38.72
N LYS A 12 -18.70 -10.23 37.46
CA LYS A 12 -17.85 -9.76 36.37
C LYS A 12 -18.35 -8.37 35.98
N GLN A 13 -17.68 -7.35 36.51
CA GLN A 13 -17.72 -6.01 35.95
C GLN A 13 -17.62 -6.11 34.42
N LYS A 14 -18.64 -5.58 33.72
CA LYS A 14 -18.57 -5.30 32.28
C LYS A 14 -17.42 -4.30 32.07
N LYS A 15 -16.21 -4.80 31.80
CA LYS A 15 -15.20 -4.01 31.09
C LYS A 15 -15.81 -3.66 29.74
N SER A 16 -16.04 -2.37 29.49
CA SER A 16 -16.30 -1.90 28.13
C SER A 16 -15.10 -2.33 27.29
N ALA A 17 -15.36 -3.11 26.24
CA ALA A 17 -14.33 -3.50 25.30
C ALA A 17 -13.88 -2.23 24.56
N ASN A 18 -12.70 -1.73 24.91
CA ASN A 18 -12.07 -0.61 24.22
C ASN A 18 -11.69 -1.08 22.80
N ASN A 19 -12.57 -0.84 21.83
CA ASN A 19 -12.44 -1.27 20.42
C ASN A 19 -11.47 -0.40 19.60
N SER A 20 -10.81 0.59 20.21
CA SER A 20 -9.88 1.52 19.54
C SER A 20 -8.66 0.81 18.92
N GLY A 21 -8.07 -0.17 19.62
CA GLY A 21 -6.90 -0.90 19.15
C GLY A 21 -7.18 -1.78 17.91
N ALA A 22 -8.34 -2.45 17.88
CA ALA A 22 -8.73 -3.29 16.75
C ALA A 22 -9.09 -2.48 15.51
N SER A 23 -9.67 -1.28 15.66
CA SER A 23 -9.92 -0.35 14.55
C SER A 23 -8.59 0.19 13.96
N LYS A 24 -7.67 0.63 14.83
CA LYS A 24 -6.35 1.13 14.42
C LYS A 24 -5.53 0.07 13.69
N MET A 25 -5.51 -1.17 14.21
CA MET A 25 -4.83 -2.29 13.55
C MET A 25 -5.40 -2.58 12.16
N ARG A 26 -6.73 -2.55 11.99
CA ARG A 26 -7.38 -2.75 10.69
C ARG A 26 -7.01 -1.66 9.67
N LYS A 27 -6.98 -0.39 10.09
CA LYS A 27 -6.56 0.74 9.23
C LYS A 27 -5.11 0.57 8.77
N ILE A 28 -4.21 0.18 9.68
CA ILE A 28 -2.80 -0.11 9.38
C ILE A 28 -2.68 -1.25 8.36
N LEU A 29 -3.38 -2.37 8.58
CA LEU A 29 -3.36 -3.51 7.65
C LEU A 29 -3.91 -3.14 6.26
N SER A 30 -4.89 -2.24 6.19
CA SER A 30 -5.40 -1.74 4.92
C SER A 30 -4.39 -0.86 4.18
N LYS A 31 -3.78 0.12 4.88
CA LYS A 31 -2.71 0.96 4.31
C LYS A 31 -1.51 0.12 3.87
N LEU A 32 -1.13 -0.89 4.66
CA LEU A 32 -0.06 -1.83 4.33
C LEU A 32 -0.34 -2.57 3.02
N SER A 33 -1.54 -3.14 2.87
CA SER A 33 -1.95 -3.83 1.63
C SER A 33 -1.90 -2.89 0.41
N GLY A 34 -2.35 -1.64 0.56
CA GLY A 34 -2.29 -0.64 -0.51
C GLY A 34 -0.85 -0.28 -0.90
N ALA A 35 0.05 -0.18 0.08
CA ALA A 35 1.46 0.10 -0.16
C ALA A 35 2.15 -0.98 -1.01
N PHE A 36 1.79 -2.26 -0.83
CA PHE A 36 2.32 -3.34 -1.66
C PHE A 36 1.76 -3.33 -3.09
N MET A 37 0.49 -2.99 -3.26
CA MET A 37 -0.18 -3.05 -4.57
C MET A 37 0.39 -2.07 -5.59
N LEU A 38 0.80 -0.87 -5.16
CA LEU A 38 1.22 0.18 -6.08
C LEU A 38 2.43 -0.24 -6.94
N PRO A 39 3.58 -0.71 -6.37
CA PRO A 39 4.69 -1.22 -7.19
C PRO A 39 4.33 -2.48 -7.98
N ILE A 40 3.53 -3.38 -7.41
CA ILE A 40 3.15 -4.65 -8.04
C ILE A 40 2.38 -4.42 -9.35
N SER A 41 1.45 -3.48 -9.36
CA SER A 41 0.68 -3.16 -10.58
C SER A 41 1.58 -2.67 -11.72
N VAL A 42 2.56 -1.81 -11.43
CA VAL A 42 3.52 -1.31 -12.43
C VAL A 42 4.46 -2.43 -12.90
N MET A 43 4.93 -3.27 -11.97
CA MET A 43 5.75 -4.44 -12.31
C MET A 43 5.05 -5.38 -13.29
N SER A 44 3.72 -5.47 -13.23
CA SER A 44 2.93 -6.34 -14.11
C SER A 44 3.12 -6.00 -15.58
N ILE A 45 2.99 -4.70 -15.90
CA ILE A 45 3.21 -4.18 -17.25
C ILE A 45 4.69 -4.29 -17.62
N ALA A 46 5.60 -3.98 -16.68
CA ALA A 46 7.03 -4.10 -16.91
C ALA A 46 7.46 -5.55 -17.23
N GLY A 47 6.90 -6.52 -16.51
CA GLY A 47 7.14 -7.94 -16.72
C GLY A 47 6.58 -8.42 -18.05
N LEU A 48 5.37 -7.95 -18.43
CA LEU A 48 4.78 -8.22 -19.74
C LEU A 48 5.72 -7.76 -20.86
N LEU A 49 6.23 -6.53 -20.78
CA LEU A 49 7.17 -5.99 -21.76
C LEU A 49 8.49 -6.77 -21.76
N LEU A 50 9.01 -7.13 -20.58
CA LEU A 50 10.21 -7.96 -20.46
C LEU A 50 10.02 -9.34 -21.13
N GLY A 51 8.92 -10.03 -20.84
CA GLY A 51 8.60 -11.35 -21.40
C GLY A 51 8.41 -11.31 -22.92
N ILE A 52 7.62 -10.37 -23.43
CA ILE A 52 7.39 -10.21 -24.88
C ILE A 52 8.69 -9.83 -25.58
N GLY A 53 9.43 -8.86 -25.05
CA GLY A 53 10.69 -8.43 -25.67
C GLY A 53 11.74 -9.54 -25.70
N ALA A 54 11.82 -10.35 -24.63
CA ALA A 54 12.70 -11.52 -24.57
C ALA A 54 12.28 -12.57 -25.60
N ALA A 55 10.98 -12.84 -25.73
CA ALA A 55 10.47 -13.76 -26.74
C ALA A 55 10.80 -13.29 -28.16
N ILE A 56 10.58 -12.02 -28.48
CA ILE A 56 10.93 -11.45 -29.80
C ILE A 56 12.44 -11.57 -30.04
N ALA A 57 13.27 -11.25 -29.05
CA ALA A 57 14.71 -11.26 -29.18
C ALA A 57 15.27 -12.68 -29.36
N ASN A 58 14.75 -13.65 -28.62
CA ASN A 58 15.19 -15.05 -28.68
C ASN A 58 14.73 -15.77 -29.95
N ASN A 59 13.58 -15.38 -30.52
CA ASN A 59 13.11 -15.91 -31.80
C ASN A 59 13.67 -15.15 -33.01
N ALA A 60 14.60 -14.20 -32.80
CA ALA A 60 15.27 -13.49 -33.88
C ALA A 60 16.39 -14.32 -34.54
N GLU A 61 16.70 -15.50 -34.01
CA GLU A 61 17.69 -16.41 -34.52
C GLU A 61 16.99 -17.54 -35.28
N SER A 62 17.43 -17.82 -36.50
CA SER A 62 16.89 -18.90 -37.34
C SER A 62 18.05 -19.72 -37.90
N TYR A 63 18.01 -21.04 -37.67
CA TYR A 63 19.02 -21.94 -38.19
C TYR A 63 18.72 -22.29 -39.65
N ASP A 64 19.58 -21.86 -40.57
CA ASP A 64 19.49 -22.20 -41.99
C ASP A 64 20.09 -23.61 -42.20
N VAL A 65 19.21 -24.59 -42.33
CA VAL A 65 19.57 -26.01 -42.50
C VAL A 65 20.37 -26.26 -43.79
N VAL A 66 20.19 -25.42 -44.81
CA VAL A 66 20.86 -25.57 -46.12
C VAL A 66 22.28 -25.04 -46.06
N LYS A 67 22.50 -23.94 -45.34
CA LYS A 67 23.81 -23.30 -45.19
C LYS A 67 24.60 -23.77 -43.97
N GLY A 68 23.95 -24.46 -43.03
CA GLY A 68 24.56 -24.88 -41.76
C GLY A 68 24.98 -23.70 -40.87
N ILE A 69 24.30 -22.55 -41.00
CA ILE A 69 24.60 -21.33 -40.23
C ILE A 69 23.34 -20.80 -39.55
N THR A 70 23.50 -20.21 -38.37
CA THR A 70 22.43 -19.45 -37.71
C THR A 70 22.40 -18.03 -38.29
N GLU A 71 21.31 -17.68 -38.97
CA GLU A 71 21.04 -16.31 -39.38
C GLU A 71 20.35 -15.56 -38.23
N VAL A 72 20.95 -14.43 -37.80
CA VAL A 72 20.39 -13.57 -36.76
C VAL A 72 19.75 -12.36 -37.41
N ASN A 73 18.42 -12.23 -37.28
CA ASN A 73 17.73 -11.00 -37.63
C ASN A 73 18.05 -9.93 -36.58
N ILE A 74 19.14 -9.19 -36.82
CA ILE A 74 19.64 -8.18 -35.89
C ILE A 74 18.62 -7.09 -35.58
N HIS A 75 17.75 -6.75 -36.53
CA HIS A 75 16.69 -5.74 -36.34
C HIS A 75 15.61 -6.25 -35.39
N LEU A 76 15.17 -7.50 -35.57
CA LEU A 76 14.19 -8.12 -34.69
C LEU A 76 14.77 -8.35 -33.29
N LYS A 77 16.04 -8.77 -33.19
CA LYS A 77 16.75 -8.93 -31.92
C LYS A 77 16.87 -7.60 -31.17
N ARG A 78 17.23 -6.52 -31.87
CA ARG A 78 17.26 -5.15 -31.31
C ARG A 78 15.87 -4.66 -30.90
N PHE A 79 14.85 -4.92 -31.71
CA PHE A 79 13.48 -4.55 -31.38
C PHE A 79 12.98 -5.28 -30.11
N GLY A 80 13.21 -6.58 -30.02
CA GLY A 80 12.92 -7.34 -28.80
C GLY A 80 13.67 -6.80 -27.58
N SER A 81 14.96 -6.48 -27.73
CA SER A 81 15.77 -5.86 -26.67
C SER A 81 15.27 -4.48 -26.26
N PHE A 82 14.81 -3.67 -27.23
CA PHE A 82 14.17 -2.37 -26.95
C PHE A 82 12.91 -2.54 -26.09
N ILE A 83 12.05 -3.51 -26.43
CA ILE A 83 10.85 -3.80 -25.65
C ILE A 83 11.21 -4.28 -24.22
N GLN A 84 12.26 -5.09 -24.06
CA GLN A 84 12.76 -5.49 -22.73
C GLN A 84 13.19 -4.29 -21.89
N MET A 85 13.88 -3.32 -22.50
CA MET A 85 14.39 -2.11 -21.83
C MET A 85 13.27 -1.19 -21.31
N LEU A 86 12.04 -1.31 -21.83
CA LEU A 86 10.89 -0.58 -21.30
C LEU A 86 10.44 -1.11 -19.92
N GLY A 87 10.71 -2.39 -19.62
CA GLY A 87 10.33 -3.02 -18.36
C GLY A 87 11.46 -3.13 -17.33
N GLU A 88 12.68 -3.40 -17.77
CA GLU A 88 13.82 -3.69 -16.89
C GLU A 88 14.11 -2.61 -15.82
N PRO A 89 14.06 -1.30 -16.11
CA PRO A 89 14.30 -0.26 -15.10
C PRO A 89 13.32 -0.30 -13.92
N VAL A 90 12.09 -0.76 -14.13
CA VAL A 90 11.08 -0.88 -13.07
C VAL A 90 11.50 -1.92 -12.03
N PHE A 91 12.02 -3.07 -12.48
CA PHE A 91 12.55 -4.11 -11.59
C PHE A 91 13.86 -3.69 -10.94
N ALA A 92 14.72 -2.96 -11.66
CA ALA A 92 15.97 -2.44 -11.10
C ALA A 92 15.72 -1.42 -9.96
N ALA A 93 14.65 -0.63 -10.06
CA ALA A 93 14.24 0.33 -9.06
C ALA A 93 13.27 -0.25 -8.00
N LEU A 94 13.05 -1.56 -7.96
CA LEU A 94 11.98 -2.14 -7.15
C LEU A 94 12.01 -1.73 -5.66
N PRO A 95 13.15 -1.80 -4.93
CA PRO A 95 13.19 -1.35 -3.55
C PRO A 95 12.86 0.15 -3.39
N LEU A 96 13.28 0.98 -4.34
CA LEU A 96 12.96 2.42 -4.36
C LEU A 96 11.45 2.65 -4.58
N LEU A 97 10.81 1.90 -5.47
CA LEU A 97 9.36 1.95 -5.70
C LEU A 97 8.59 1.55 -4.43
N PHE A 98 9.07 0.56 -3.69
CA PHE A 98 8.50 0.20 -2.39
C PHE A 98 8.67 1.30 -1.34
N ALA A 99 9.84 1.98 -1.30
CA ALA A 99 10.03 3.13 -0.41
C ALA A 99 9.02 4.24 -0.69
N ALA A 100 8.81 4.58 -1.96
CA ALA A 100 7.83 5.58 -2.38
C ALA A 100 6.40 5.13 -2.03
N ALA A 101 6.02 3.90 -2.36
CA ALA A 101 4.66 3.41 -2.13
C ALA A 101 4.27 3.33 -0.65
N PHE A 102 5.20 2.95 0.22
CA PHE A 102 4.98 2.94 1.67
C PHE A 102 4.82 4.34 2.26
N VAL A 103 5.48 5.34 1.69
CA VAL A 103 5.23 6.73 2.09
C VAL A 103 3.86 7.19 1.60
N ILE A 104 3.55 7.01 0.32
CA ILE A 104 2.26 7.38 -0.28
C ILE A 104 1.08 6.83 0.55
N ALA A 105 1.12 5.54 0.87
CA ALA A 105 0.03 4.86 1.56
C ALA A 105 -0.22 5.39 2.98
N PHE A 106 0.78 5.99 3.62
CA PHE A 106 0.70 6.39 5.01
C PHE A 106 0.75 7.92 5.23
N THR A 107 1.20 8.74 4.26
CA THR A 107 1.21 10.22 4.32
C THR A 107 0.10 10.88 3.50
N ASP A 108 -0.96 10.14 3.19
CA ASP A 108 -2.10 10.62 2.40
C ASP A 108 -1.65 11.33 1.10
N GLU A 109 -0.74 10.66 0.38
CA GLU A 109 -0.18 11.07 -0.92
C GLU A 109 0.66 12.37 -0.93
N ALA A 110 1.19 12.79 0.23
CA ALA A 110 2.08 13.94 0.30
C ALA A 110 3.33 13.83 -0.61
N GLY A 111 3.36 14.58 -1.72
CA GLY A 111 4.45 14.53 -2.70
C GLY A 111 5.85 14.82 -2.13
N VAL A 112 5.97 15.72 -1.15
CA VAL A 112 7.26 16.02 -0.49
C VAL A 112 7.81 14.83 0.29
N ALA A 113 6.92 14.01 0.87
CA ALA A 113 7.32 12.80 1.57
C ALA A 113 7.87 11.77 0.57
N VAL A 114 7.23 11.62 -0.60
CA VAL A 114 7.72 10.73 -1.67
C VAL A 114 9.10 11.16 -2.16
N PHE A 115 9.29 12.46 -2.37
CA PHE A 115 10.59 13.02 -2.73
C PHE A 115 11.65 12.74 -1.64
N SER A 116 11.27 12.88 -0.37
CA SER A 116 12.13 12.52 0.77
C SER A 116 12.47 11.03 0.78
N ALA A 117 11.55 10.14 0.41
CA ALA A 117 11.78 8.70 0.31
C ALA A 117 12.82 8.37 -0.76
N ILE A 118 12.78 9.06 -1.90
CA ILE A 118 13.75 8.88 -2.99
C ILE A 118 15.14 9.28 -2.55
N ILE A 119 15.29 10.49 -2.00
CA ILE A 119 16.57 10.97 -1.45
C ILE A 119 17.03 10.00 -0.36
N GLY A 120 16.12 9.61 0.53
CA GLY A 120 16.44 8.79 1.67
C GLY A 120 16.94 7.40 1.27
N PHE A 121 16.33 6.78 0.26
CA PHE A 121 16.77 5.49 -0.25
C PHE A 121 18.17 5.58 -0.88
N LEU A 122 18.46 6.64 -1.65
CA LEU A 122 19.78 6.87 -2.23
C LEU A 122 20.86 7.06 -1.15
N VAL A 123 20.58 7.84 -0.11
CA VAL A 123 21.49 8.02 1.03
C VAL A 123 21.68 6.70 1.78
N PHE A 124 20.60 5.96 2.03
CA PHE A 124 20.63 4.67 2.73
C PHE A 124 21.56 3.67 2.05
N ILE A 125 21.50 3.51 0.72
CA ILE A 125 22.39 2.61 -0.01
C ILE A 125 23.81 3.16 -0.16
N ALA A 126 23.97 4.48 -0.33
CA ALA A 126 25.28 5.10 -0.47
C ALA A 126 26.12 4.96 0.81
N ILE A 127 25.51 5.16 2.00
CA ILE A 127 26.21 4.98 3.27
C ILE A 127 26.68 3.53 3.46
N GLN A 128 25.90 2.55 3.04
CA GLN A 128 26.31 1.14 3.12
C GLN A 128 27.58 0.86 2.33
N SER A 129 27.73 1.47 1.15
CA SER A 129 28.89 1.25 0.27
C SER A 129 30.23 1.57 0.94
N VAL A 130 30.24 2.51 1.88
CA VAL A 130 31.43 2.93 2.64
C VAL A 130 31.91 1.81 3.58
N PHE A 131 31.00 0.98 4.09
CA PHE A 131 31.29 -0.03 5.12
C PHE A 131 31.28 -1.46 4.60
N ILE A 132 31.19 -1.63 3.28
CA ILE A 132 31.26 -2.93 2.62
C ILE A 132 32.58 -3.03 1.87
N SER A 133 33.44 -3.97 2.27
CA SER A 133 34.78 -4.14 1.70
C SER A 133 35.05 -5.60 1.34
N ASP A 134 35.86 -5.81 0.32
CA ASP A 134 36.38 -7.14 -0.01
C ASP A 134 37.50 -7.51 0.95
N VAL A 135 37.47 -8.73 1.48
CA VAL A 135 38.49 -9.28 2.39
C VAL A 135 38.98 -10.62 1.88
N GLU A 136 40.23 -10.96 2.20
CA GLU A 136 40.75 -12.31 1.91
C GLU A 136 40.08 -13.34 2.84
N ASN A 137 39.72 -14.51 2.32
CA ASN A 137 39.05 -15.54 3.11
C ASN A 137 40.02 -16.19 4.10
N ASP A 138 39.90 -15.86 5.39
CA ASP A 138 40.71 -16.39 6.50
C ASP A 138 40.70 -17.92 6.60
N THR A 139 39.65 -18.58 6.10
CA THR A 139 39.57 -20.05 6.08
C THR A 139 40.61 -20.64 5.14
N VAL A 140 40.85 -19.99 4.00
CA VAL A 140 41.85 -20.42 3.03
C VAL A 140 43.26 -20.14 3.57
N LYS A 141 43.45 -19.00 4.26
CA LYS A 141 44.68 -18.70 5.00
C LYS A 141 45.00 -19.77 6.05
N LYS A 142 44.02 -20.18 6.86
CA LYS A 142 44.15 -21.26 7.85
C LYS A 142 44.40 -22.63 7.24
N VAL A 143 43.79 -22.95 6.10
CA VAL A 143 44.07 -24.21 5.39
C VAL A 143 45.48 -24.20 4.83
N VAL A 144 45.95 -23.09 4.27
CA VAL A 144 47.34 -22.93 3.82
C VAL A 144 48.32 -23.03 5.00
N GLU A 145 48.04 -22.38 6.13
CA GLU A 145 48.82 -22.47 7.36
C GLU A 145 48.85 -23.90 7.95
N LYS A 146 47.80 -24.71 7.72
CA LYS A 146 47.72 -26.11 8.19
C LYS A 146 48.37 -27.10 7.23
N VAL A 147 48.40 -26.78 5.94
CA VAL A 147 49.08 -27.56 4.88
C VAL A 147 50.59 -27.28 4.88
N ILE A 148 51.00 -26.06 5.25
CA ILE A 148 52.39 -25.70 5.51
C ILE A 148 52.69 -26.08 6.96
N ASP A 149 53.19 -27.30 7.20
CA ASP A 149 53.67 -27.72 8.53
C ASP A 149 54.86 -26.83 8.96
N THR A 150 54.56 -25.73 9.64
CA THR A 150 55.52 -24.70 10.07
C THR A 150 56.59 -25.26 11.02
N LYS A 151 56.28 -26.35 11.76
CA LYS A 151 57.26 -27.06 12.60
C LYS A 151 58.29 -27.83 11.79
N SER A 152 57.91 -28.41 10.65
CA SER A 152 58.85 -29.09 9.75
C SER A 152 59.84 -28.14 9.05
N LEU A 153 59.55 -26.83 9.09
CA LEU A 153 60.33 -25.77 8.42
C LEU A 153 61.17 -24.91 9.37
N GLY A 154 61.16 -25.17 10.68
CA GLY A 154 62.01 -24.49 11.66
C GLY A 154 61.68 -23.01 11.90
N ILE A 155 60.43 -22.59 11.67
CA ILE A 155 59.99 -21.19 11.83
C ILE A 155 59.22 -21.06 13.15
N ASP A 156 59.69 -20.14 14.00
CA ASP A 156 59.12 -19.84 15.32
C ASP A 156 57.71 -19.22 15.19
N GLU A 157 56.73 -19.80 15.90
CA GLU A 157 55.27 -19.50 15.80
C GLU A 157 54.90 -18.04 16.09
N LYS A 158 55.85 -17.22 16.58
CA LYS A 158 55.62 -15.83 17.03
C LYS A 158 56.07 -14.72 16.08
N LYS A 159 56.57 -15.03 14.87
CA LYS A 159 56.85 -14.00 13.85
C LYS A 159 55.78 -14.01 12.76
N ASP A 160 55.18 -12.84 12.52
CA ASP A 160 54.16 -12.64 11.49
C ASP A 160 54.55 -13.30 10.16
N LEU A 161 53.75 -14.29 9.74
CA LEU A 161 53.79 -14.84 8.39
C LEU A 161 53.38 -13.74 7.40
N THR A 162 54.34 -12.93 7.01
CA THR A 162 54.19 -11.96 5.93
C THR A 162 54.05 -12.71 4.61
N ALA A 163 53.26 -12.15 3.67
CA ALA A 163 52.98 -12.75 2.35
C ALA A 163 54.27 -13.12 1.57
N GLU A 164 55.39 -12.47 1.89
CA GLU A 164 56.72 -12.73 1.33
C GLU A 164 57.36 -14.04 1.83
N ILE A 165 57.13 -14.41 3.09
CA ILE A 165 57.62 -15.66 3.69
C ILE A 165 56.84 -16.85 3.13
N ILE A 166 55.51 -16.70 3.01
CA ILE A 166 54.63 -17.70 2.39
C ILE A 166 55.04 -17.94 0.92
N LYS A 167 55.35 -16.87 0.18
CA LYS A 167 55.84 -16.95 -1.21
C LYS A 167 57.17 -17.72 -1.31
N LYS A 168 58.14 -17.46 -0.42
CA LYS A 168 59.43 -18.17 -0.39
C LYS A 168 59.28 -19.67 -0.06
N ILE A 169 58.37 -20.05 0.84
CA ILE A 169 58.10 -21.45 1.19
C ILE A 169 57.46 -22.20 0.01
N LEU A 170 56.57 -21.53 -0.72
CA LEU A 170 55.83 -22.09 -1.85
C LEU A 170 56.66 -22.16 -3.15
N ASP A 171 57.62 -21.24 -3.33
CA ASP A 171 58.63 -21.30 -4.39
C ASP A 171 59.69 -22.40 -4.14
N ALA A 172 59.96 -22.76 -2.87
CA ALA A 172 60.93 -23.79 -2.51
C ALA A 172 60.49 -25.23 -2.85
N LYS A 173 59.17 -25.49 -3.01
CA LYS A 173 58.63 -26.73 -3.58
C LYS A 173 58.04 -26.44 -4.96
N LYS A 174 58.88 -26.52 -6.00
CA LYS A 174 58.51 -26.41 -7.43
C LYS A 174 57.45 -27.44 -7.88
N ASN A 175 56.18 -27.26 -7.51
CA ASN A 175 55.05 -27.94 -8.14
C ASN A 175 54.03 -26.88 -8.58
N GLU A 176 53.48 -26.99 -9.80
CA GLU A 176 52.47 -26.08 -10.37
C GLU A 176 51.24 -25.89 -9.45
N ILE A 177 50.95 -26.89 -8.62
CA ILE A 177 49.90 -26.88 -7.58
C ILE A 177 50.09 -25.73 -6.59
N SER A 178 51.34 -25.34 -6.28
CA SER A 178 51.71 -24.30 -5.31
C SER A 178 51.29 -22.90 -5.79
N THR A 179 51.65 -22.56 -7.03
CA THR A 179 51.35 -21.26 -7.65
C THR A 179 49.85 -21.07 -7.87
N GLU A 180 49.15 -22.16 -8.19
CA GLU A 180 47.71 -22.18 -8.42
C GLU A 180 46.90 -22.17 -7.11
N LEU A 181 47.40 -22.81 -6.04
CA LEU A 181 46.85 -22.64 -4.69
C LEU A 181 46.97 -21.19 -4.22
N ILE A 182 48.15 -20.56 -4.38
CA ILE A 182 48.37 -19.14 -4.02
C ILE A 182 47.43 -18.23 -4.80
N LYS A 183 47.21 -18.52 -6.09
CA LYS A 183 46.28 -17.79 -6.93
C LYS A 183 44.84 -17.93 -6.42
N LYS A 184 44.40 -19.16 -6.09
CA LYS A 184 43.08 -19.42 -5.48
C LYS A 184 42.90 -18.78 -4.10
N VAL A 185 43.95 -18.74 -3.27
CA VAL A 185 43.94 -18.05 -1.96
C VAL A 185 43.72 -16.55 -2.14
N LYS A 186 44.35 -15.95 -3.16
CA LYS A 186 44.16 -14.53 -3.51
C LYS A 186 42.83 -14.24 -4.19
N GLU A 187 42.23 -15.23 -4.85
CA GLU A 187 40.98 -15.08 -5.61
C GLU A 187 39.72 -15.37 -4.78
N THR A 188 39.84 -16.08 -3.65
CA THR A 188 38.69 -16.32 -2.76
C THR A 188 38.43 -15.08 -1.89
N LYS A 189 37.88 -14.04 -2.51
CA LYS A 189 37.49 -12.80 -1.84
C LYS A 189 36.15 -12.99 -1.13
N GLY A 190 36.17 -12.93 0.19
CA GLY A 190 34.98 -12.77 1.01
C GLY A 190 34.58 -11.30 1.10
N VAL A 191 33.44 -11.03 1.73
CA VAL A 191 32.98 -9.66 1.96
C VAL A 191 32.88 -9.41 3.47
N GLN A 192 33.45 -8.29 3.91
CA GLN A 192 33.23 -7.77 5.24
C GLN A 192 32.17 -6.67 5.19
N ILE A 193 31.18 -6.77 6.09
CA ILE A 193 30.13 -5.78 6.28
C ILE A 193 30.31 -5.20 7.69
N LEU A 194 30.79 -3.96 7.77
CA LEU A 194 31.10 -3.21 8.99
C LEU A 194 32.22 -3.84 9.86
N PHE A 195 32.10 -5.10 10.26
CA PHE A 195 33.07 -5.86 11.04
C PHE A 195 33.01 -7.37 10.71
N SER A 196 34.09 -8.09 10.99
CA SER A 196 34.19 -9.55 10.85
C SER A 196 33.89 -10.28 12.18
N GLY A 197 33.52 -11.57 12.13
CA GLY A 197 33.22 -12.39 13.31
C GLY A 197 31.72 -12.49 13.67
N ALA A 198 31.40 -12.94 14.89
CA ALA A 198 30.02 -13.12 15.38
C ALA A 198 29.09 -13.99 14.50
N GLY A 199 29.66 -15.07 13.91
CA GLY A 199 28.95 -15.97 13.01
C GLY A 199 28.80 -15.45 11.58
N ARG A 200 29.46 -14.34 11.23
CA ARG A 200 29.46 -13.75 9.89
C ARG A 200 30.64 -14.27 9.09
N ASP A 201 30.41 -15.36 8.38
CA ASP A 201 31.39 -15.90 7.45
C ASP A 201 31.53 -14.99 6.21
N PRO A 202 32.75 -14.52 5.86
CA PRO A 202 32.96 -13.61 4.73
C PRO A 202 32.48 -14.15 3.37
N GLU A 203 32.55 -15.46 3.16
CA GLU A 203 32.08 -16.09 1.92
C GLU A 203 30.55 -16.09 1.86
N GLY A 204 29.88 -16.47 2.95
CA GLY A 204 28.43 -16.37 3.09
C GLY A 204 27.91 -14.94 2.95
N LEU A 205 28.63 -13.95 3.49
CA LEU A 205 28.27 -12.53 3.37
C LEU A 205 28.36 -12.01 1.93
N SER A 206 29.16 -12.62 1.06
CA SER A 206 29.24 -12.21 -0.35
C SER A 206 27.90 -12.33 -1.07
N ARG A 207 27.03 -13.23 -0.62
CA ARG A 207 25.67 -13.40 -1.13
C ARG A 207 24.73 -12.28 -0.68
N LEU A 208 25.06 -11.56 0.40
CA LEU A 208 24.22 -10.49 0.96
C LEU A 208 24.57 -9.10 0.43
N VAL A 209 25.50 -9.02 -0.53
CA VAL A 209 26.01 -7.77 -1.09
C VAL A 209 25.85 -7.78 -2.60
N GLY A 210 25.39 -6.66 -3.15
CA GLY A 210 25.14 -6.49 -4.57
C GLY A 210 25.30 -5.05 -5.00
N SER A 211 24.76 -4.72 -6.17
CA SER A 211 24.69 -3.36 -6.69
C SER A 211 23.24 -2.90 -6.76
N SER A 212 22.95 -1.73 -6.20
CA SER A 212 21.64 -1.08 -6.27
C SER A 212 21.83 0.34 -6.75
N LEU A 213 21.23 0.69 -7.89
CA LEU A 213 21.33 2.03 -8.50
C LEU A 213 22.76 2.57 -8.60
N GLY A 214 23.73 1.69 -8.90
CA GLY A 214 25.15 2.04 -9.03
C GLY A 214 25.95 2.04 -7.72
N PHE A 215 25.30 1.85 -6.57
CA PHE A 215 25.96 1.75 -5.27
C PHE A 215 26.14 0.29 -4.86
N ARG A 216 27.33 -0.05 -4.37
CA ARG A 216 27.56 -1.33 -3.68
C ARG A 216 26.80 -1.30 -2.34
N SER A 217 25.83 -2.18 -2.16
CA SER A 217 24.95 -2.14 -0.99
C SER A 217 24.53 -3.53 -0.54
N LEU A 218 23.87 -3.59 0.63
CA LEU A 218 23.25 -4.81 1.11
C LEU A 218 22.07 -5.20 0.20
N GLN A 219 22.01 -6.48 -0.18
CA GLN A 219 20.86 -7.04 -0.86
C GLN A 219 19.71 -7.21 0.14
N THR A 220 18.99 -6.11 0.35
CA THR A 220 17.85 -6.06 1.27
C THR A 220 16.53 -6.39 0.58
N SER A 221 16.56 -6.67 -0.74
CA SER A 221 15.36 -6.85 -1.55
C SER A 221 14.39 -5.66 -1.34
N VAL A 222 13.09 -5.92 -1.32
CA VAL A 222 12.05 -4.92 -1.04
C VAL A 222 12.09 -4.39 0.39
N PHE A 223 12.71 -5.13 1.34
CA PHE A 223 12.67 -4.80 2.77
C PHE A 223 13.43 -3.51 3.11
N GLY A 224 14.55 -3.25 2.44
CA GLY A 224 15.27 -1.97 2.61
C GLY A 224 14.41 -0.79 2.16
N GLY A 225 13.72 -0.94 1.03
CA GLY A 225 12.74 0.03 0.53
C GLY A 225 11.63 0.31 1.54
N ILE A 226 10.99 -0.76 2.04
CA ILE A 226 9.93 -0.67 3.06
C ILE A 226 10.42 0.05 4.31
N ALA A 227 11.60 -0.28 4.82
CA ALA A 227 12.16 0.35 6.02
C ALA A 227 12.45 1.84 5.81
N VAL A 228 13.00 2.21 4.64
CA VAL A 228 13.18 3.61 4.26
C VAL A 228 11.84 4.34 4.22
N GLY A 229 10.84 3.75 3.54
CA GLY A 229 9.52 4.35 3.40
C GLY A 229 8.83 4.57 4.76
N LEU A 230 8.84 3.57 5.64
CA LEU A 230 8.28 3.68 6.99
C LEU A 230 9.02 4.70 7.86
N THR A 231 10.34 4.83 7.69
CA THR A 231 11.12 5.83 8.42
C THR A 231 10.81 7.24 7.92
N VAL A 232 10.73 7.45 6.60
CA VAL A 232 10.38 8.75 6.01
C VAL A 232 8.95 9.15 6.36
N GLN A 233 8.01 8.21 6.32
CA GLN A 233 6.65 8.38 6.83
C GLN A 233 6.65 8.92 8.26
N PHE A 234 7.45 8.31 9.15
CA PHE A 234 7.55 8.72 10.54
C PHE A 234 8.11 10.15 10.66
N LEU A 235 9.17 10.46 9.92
CA LEU A 235 9.77 11.79 9.89
C LEU A 235 8.81 12.84 9.35
N TYR A 236 8.07 12.52 8.28
CA TYR A 236 7.06 13.41 7.72
C TYR A 236 6.01 13.74 8.76
N ASN A 237 5.34 12.73 9.32
CA ASN A 237 4.29 12.93 10.33
C ASN A 237 4.79 13.72 11.54
N ARG A 238 6.07 13.56 11.91
CA ARG A 238 6.65 14.26 13.05
C ARG A 238 7.06 15.70 12.77
N PHE A 239 7.58 15.99 11.57
CA PHE A 239 8.30 17.24 11.31
C PHE A 239 7.76 18.11 10.18
N HIS A 240 6.75 17.66 9.41
CA HIS A 240 6.23 18.43 8.28
C HIS A 240 5.63 19.80 8.66
N THR A 241 5.33 20.04 9.93
CA THR A 241 4.82 21.30 10.49
C THR A 241 5.83 22.04 11.40
N ILE A 242 7.10 21.60 11.43
CA ILE A 242 8.11 22.19 12.33
C ILE A 242 8.36 23.67 12.03
N GLN A 243 8.45 24.49 13.08
CA GLN A 243 8.83 25.90 12.99
C GLN A 243 10.26 26.07 13.50
N LEU A 244 11.12 26.70 12.69
CA LEU A 244 12.54 26.95 13.02
C LEU A 244 12.77 28.45 13.29
N PRO A 245 13.85 28.82 14.03
CA PRO A 245 14.21 30.22 14.28
C PRO A 245 14.34 31.02 12.97
N GLN A 246 14.04 32.33 13.01
CA GLN A 246 13.96 33.19 11.82
C GLN A 246 15.16 33.06 10.86
N MET A 247 16.39 32.98 11.39
CA MET A 247 17.63 32.83 10.60
C MET A 247 17.64 31.60 9.68
N ILE A 248 16.97 30.51 10.08
CA ILE A 248 16.91 29.24 9.34
C ILE A 248 15.47 28.82 9.01
N SER A 249 14.52 29.75 9.13
CA SER A 249 13.08 29.50 8.94
C SER A 249 12.76 28.97 7.52
N PHE A 250 13.59 29.30 6.53
CA PHE A 250 13.52 28.77 5.17
C PHE A 250 13.49 27.23 5.11
N PHE A 251 14.14 26.55 6.05
CA PHE A 251 14.20 25.10 6.14
C PHE A 251 13.05 24.48 6.96
N GLY A 252 12.12 25.28 7.47
CA GLY A 252 10.98 24.81 8.27
C GLY A 252 9.92 24.04 7.47
N GLY A 253 8.98 23.43 8.20
CA GLY A 253 7.84 22.71 7.64
C GLY A 253 8.23 21.51 6.77
N LYS A 254 7.53 21.33 5.65
CA LYS A 254 7.69 20.18 4.73
C LYS A 254 9.13 20.04 4.20
N ARG A 255 9.86 21.16 4.02
CA ARG A 255 11.26 21.16 3.55
C ARG A 255 12.21 20.53 4.56
N PHE A 256 11.92 20.67 5.84
CA PHE A 256 12.72 20.05 6.90
C PHE A 256 12.72 18.54 6.80
N VAL A 257 11.63 17.93 6.33
CA VAL A 257 11.49 16.47 6.21
C VAL A 257 12.57 15.90 5.29
N SER A 258 12.81 16.53 4.14
CA SER A 258 13.89 16.11 3.24
C SER A 258 15.27 16.25 3.88
N LEU A 259 15.48 17.32 4.66
CA LEU A 259 16.75 17.60 5.32
C LEU A 259 17.06 16.59 6.44
N ILE A 260 16.10 16.35 7.34
CA ILE A 260 16.26 15.40 8.46
C ILE A 260 16.31 13.94 7.98
N THR A 261 15.77 13.65 6.80
CA THR A 261 15.84 12.32 6.19
C THR A 261 17.29 11.89 5.96
N ILE A 262 18.20 12.78 5.56
CA ILE A 262 19.60 12.43 5.26
C ILE A 262 20.31 11.80 6.48
N PRO A 263 20.43 12.46 7.65
CA PRO A 263 21.06 11.86 8.82
C PRO A 263 20.26 10.66 9.36
N ALA A 264 18.92 10.67 9.26
CA ALA A 264 18.11 9.52 9.67
C ALA A 264 18.40 8.27 8.83
N MET A 265 18.64 8.42 7.52
CA MET A 265 18.98 7.31 6.63
C MET A 265 20.39 6.81 6.84
N ALA A 266 21.33 7.67 7.21
CA ALA A 266 22.65 7.24 7.65
C ALA A 266 22.54 6.34 8.91
N LEU A 267 21.74 6.74 9.90
CA LEU A 267 21.48 5.91 11.08
C LEU A 267 20.79 4.59 10.70
N LEU A 268 19.77 4.63 9.85
CA LEU A 268 19.09 3.42 9.37
C LEU A 268 20.05 2.49 8.62
N ALA A 269 20.96 3.04 7.82
CA ALA A 269 21.99 2.27 7.12
C ALA A 269 22.92 1.55 8.11
N PHE A 270 23.37 2.21 9.19
CA PHE A 270 24.13 1.56 10.25
C PHE A 270 23.34 0.44 10.94
N VAL A 271 22.04 0.68 11.23
CA VAL A 271 21.17 -0.36 11.77
C VAL A 271 21.14 -1.58 10.85
N PHE A 272 21.03 -1.39 9.54
CA PHE A 272 21.06 -2.50 8.57
C PHE A 272 22.43 -3.17 8.44
N LEU A 273 23.53 -2.41 8.40
CA LEU A 273 24.89 -2.96 8.39
C LEU A 273 25.18 -3.85 9.61
N ILE A 274 24.56 -3.52 10.75
CA ILE A 274 24.59 -4.36 11.93
C ILE A 274 23.59 -5.50 11.76
N PHE A 275 22.30 -5.24 11.71
CA PHE A 275 21.27 -6.28 11.85
C PHE A 275 21.07 -7.19 10.62
N TRP A 276 21.14 -6.63 9.40
CA TRP A 276 20.77 -7.34 8.17
C TRP A 276 21.60 -8.58 7.86
N PRO A 277 22.93 -8.62 8.08
CA PRO A 277 23.72 -9.84 7.92
C PRO A 277 23.12 -11.08 8.59
N TRP A 278 22.59 -10.96 9.80
CA TRP A 278 21.94 -12.09 10.49
C TRP A 278 20.58 -12.44 9.91
N VAL A 279 19.81 -11.44 9.45
CA VAL A 279 18.57 -11.69 8.69
C VAL A 279 18.87 -12.47 7.42
N GLY A 280 19.88 -12.05 6.66
CA GLY A 280 20.32 -12.75 5.46
C GLY A 280 20.72 -14.19 5.74
N ILE A 281 21.51 -14.44 6.79
CA ILE A 281 21.86 -15.80 7.24
C ILE A 281 20.59 -16.60 7.57
N ALA A 282 19.64 -16.02 8.31
CA ALA A 282 18.39 -16.68 8.66
C ALA A 282 17.52 -17.00 7.43
N LEU A 283 17.42 -16.07 6.47
CA LEU A 283 16.71 -16.29 5.21
C LEU A 283 17.35 -17.40 4.38
N ASN A 284 18.69 -17.48 4.36
CA ASN A 284 19.42 -18.57 3.71
C ASN A 284 19.15 -19.92 4.39
N LEU A 285 19.17 -19.97 5.73
CA LEU A 285 18.82 -21.18 6.48
C LEU A 285 17.37 -21.61 6.24
N PHE A 286 16.45 -20.64 6.15
CA PHE A 286 15.06 -20.89 5.84
C PHE A 286 14.89 -21.46 4.42
N GLY A 287 15.52 -20.85 3.40
CA GLY A 287 15.51 -21.36 2.03
C GLY A 287 16.10 -22.76 1.92
N ALA A 288 17.23 -23.02 2.60
CA ALA A 288 17.85 -24.34 2.66
C ALA A 288 16.99 -25.37 3.41
N SER A 289 16.18 -24.93 4.38
CA SER A 289 15.23 -25.80 5.08
C SER A 289 14.03 -26.14 4.20
N LEU A 290 13.52 -25.18 3.42
CA LEU A 290 12.48 -25.43 2.43
C LEU A 290 12.92 -26.46 1.38
N ALA A 291 14.19 -26.47 1.00
CA ALA A 291 14.75 -27.48 0.08
C ALA A 291 14.74 -28.92 0.66
N LYS A 292 14.55 -29.10 1.97
CA LYS A 292 14.45 -30.42 2.63
C LYS A 292 13.01 -30.91 2.77
N VAL A 293 12.03 -30.05 2.54
CA VAL A 293 10.61 -30.44 2.57
C VAL A 293 10.35 -31.39 1.41
N PRO A 294 9.54 -32.46 1.58
CA PRO A 294 9.23 -33.36 0.49
C PRO A 294 8.64 -32.61 -0.71
N PHE A 295 9.21 -32.86 -1.89
CA PHE A 295 8.89 -32.14 -3.12
C PHE A 295 7.38 -32.02 -3.36
N GLY A 296 6.91 -30.79 -3.58
CA GLY A 296 5.50 -30.43 -3.74
C GLY A 296 4.79 -30.02 -2.44
N ILE A 297 5.19 -30.53 -1.26
CA ILE A 297 4.55 -30.19 0.02
C ILE A 297 4.88 -28.74 0.42
N GLU A 298 6.07 -28.25 0.09
CA GLU A 298 6.45 -26.86 0.28
C GLU A 298 5.51 -25.91 -0.47
N SER A 299 5.14 -26.26 -1.71
CA SER A 299 4.19 -25.49 -2.53
C SER A 299 2.77 -25.60 -1.97
N PHE A 300 2.37 -26.77 -1.45
CA PHE A 300 1.09 -26.93 -0.76
C PHE A 300 0.97 -25.97 0.45
N ILE A 301 1.95 -26.00 1.35
CA ILE A 301 1.96 -25.15 2.56
C ILE A 301 1.94 -23.68 2.16
N PHE A 302 2.77 -23.30 1.19
CA PHE A 302 2.79 -21.94 0.65
C PHE A 302 1.41 -21.53 0.13
N GLY A 303 0.79 -22.34 -0.73
CA GLY A 303 -0.50 -22.03 -1.34
C GLY A 303 -1.62 -21.87 -0.31
N TYR A 304 -1.64 -22.72 0.72
CA TYR A 304 -2.63 -22.61 1.79
C TYR A 304 -2.48 -21.31 2.59
N ILE A 305 -1.25 -20.99 3.01
CA ILE A 305 -0.97 -19.79 3.81
C ILE A 305 -1.22 -18.52 2.98
N GLU A 306 -0.70 -18.47 1.76
CA GLU A 306 -0.87 -17.35 0.84
C GLU A 306 -2.35 -17.02 0.67
N ARG A 307 -3.16 -18.03 0.32
CA ARG A 307 -4.60 -17.85 0.11
C ARG A 307 -5.33 -17.48 1.40
N SER A 308 -4.94 -18.07 2.53
CA SER A 308 -5.52 -17.77 3.84
C SER A 308 -5.28 -16.34 4.32
N LEU A 309 -4.24 -15.67 3.81
CA LEU A 309 -3.86 -14.31 4.19
C LEU A 309 -4.48 -13.20 3.31
N ILE A 310 -5.16 -13.56 2.22
CA ILE A 310 -5.87 -12.60 1.35
C ILE A 310 -6.87 -11.71 2.11
N PRO A 311 -7.74 -12.25 2.99
CA PRO A 311 -8.69 -11.44 3.77
C PRO A 311 -8.05 -10.31 4.58
N PHE A 312 -6.80 -10.48 4.97
CA PHE A 312 -6.05 -9.53 5.79
C PHE A 312 -5.18 -8.58 4.95
N GLY A 313 -5.04 -8.84 3.64
CA GLY A 313 -4.06 -8.15 2.78
C GLY A 313 -2.61 -8.48 3.14
N LEU A 314 -2.38 -9.51 3.96
CA LEU A 314 -1.06 -9.90 4.46
C LEU A 314 -0.32 -10.87 3.53
N HIS A 315 -1.01 -11.38 2.51
CA HIS A 315 -0.43 -12.32 1.57
C HIS A 315 0.76 -11.72 0.79
N HIS A 316 0.70 -10.42 0.43
CA HIS A 316 1.84 -9.71 -0.16
C HIS A 316 3.06 -9.63 0.74
N VAL A 317 2.85 -9.49 2.06
CA VAL A 317 3.93 -9.53 3.05
C VAL A 317 4.51 -10.93 3.16
N PHE A 318 3.64 -11.96 3.14
CA PHE A 318 4.03 -13.35 3.29
C PHE A 318 4.88 -13.87 2.14
N TYR A 319 4.47 -13.64 0.89
CA TYR A 319 5.23 -14.16 -0.24
C TYR A 319 6.45 -13.30 -0.60
N ALA A 320 6.51 -12.03 -0.18
CA ALA A 320 7.62 -11.13 -0.54
C ALA A 320 9.02 -11.70 -0.23
N PRO A 321 9.30 -12.28 0.96
CA PRO A 321 10.59 -12.94 1.20
C PRO A 321 10.88 -14.07 0.21
N LEU A 322 9.87 -14.87 -0.16
CA LEU A 322 10.03 -16.00 -1.07
C LEU A 322 10.18 -15.57 -2.54
N TRP A 323 9.51 -14.49 -2.94
CA TRP A 323 9.54 -14.05 -4.33
C TRP A 323 10.77 -13.22 -4.66
N TYR A 324 11.28 -12.45 -3.70
CA TYR A 324 12.26 -11.40 -3.98
C TYR A 324 13.57 -11.56 -3.20
N SER A 325 13.74 -12.61 -2.38
CA SER A 325 14.95 -12.83 -1.59
C SER A 325 15.38 -14.30 -1.57
N GLN A 326 16.54 -14.58 -0.98
CA GLN A 326 17.17 -15.91 -0.91
C GLN A 326 16.32 -16.96 -0.21
N ALA A 327 15.33 -16.54 0.60
CA ALA A 327 14.34 -17.44 1.17
C ALA A 327 13.58 -18.24 0.08
N GLY A 328 13.40 -17.67 -1.12
CA GLY A 328 12.80 -18.34 -2.27
C GLY A 328 13.70 -19.31 -3.01
N GLY A 329 15.00 -19.30 -2.72
CA GLY A 329 16.05 -19.98 -3.47
C GLY A 329 16.99 -19.01 -4.20
N ASP A 330 18.10 -19.57 -4.68
CA ASP A 330 19.16 -18.87 -5.40
C ASP A 330 19.55 -19.70 -6.64
N ALA A 331 19.03 -19.31 -7.80
CA ALA A 331 19.30 -19.98 -9.06
C ALA A 331 20.77 -19.80 -9.48
N GLY A 332 21.35 -18.64 -9.18
CA GLY A 332 22.73 -18.32 -9.52
C GLY A 332 23.71 -19.20 -8.77
N ALA A 333 23.53 -19.35 -7.45
CA ALA A 333 24.30 -20.27 -6.63
C ALA A 333 24.13 -21.71 -7.11
N THR A 334 22.90 -22.15 -7.41
CA THR A 334 22.62 -23.51 -7.90
C THR A 334 23.41 -23.83 -9.17
N ILE A 335 23.37 -22.94 -10.17
CA ILE A 335 24.09 -23.12 -11.43
C ILE A 335 25.61 -23.03 -11.22
N THR A 336 26.07 -22.09 -10.40
CA THR A 336 27.50 -21.92 -10.10
C THR A 336 28.07 -23.17 -9.41
N GLU A 337 27.35 -23.72 -8.43
CA GLU A 337 27.75 -24.94 -7.73
C GLU A 337 27.75 -26.16 -8.67
N TRP A 338 26.80 -26.25 -9.59
CA TRP A 338 26.82 -27.27 -10.65
C TRP A 338 28.03 -27.11 -11.58
N ALA A 339 28.28 -25.90 -12.08
CA ALA A 339 29.40 -25.61 -12.99
C ALA A 339 30.75 -25.99 -12.35
N LEU A 340 30.92 -25.67 -11.07
CA LEU A 340 32.10 -26.04 -10.29
C LEU A 340 32.28 -27.55 -10.11
N LYS A 341 31.18 -28.33 -10.07
CA LYS A 341 31.21 -29.80 -10.02
C LYS A 341 31.58 -30.39 -11.38
N GLU A 342 31.12 -29.76 -12.46
CA GLU A 342 31.40 -30.15 -13.84
C GLU A 342 32.75 -29.65 -14.38
N GLY A 343 33.58 -29.06 -13.52
CA GLY A 343 34.97 -28.74 -13.83
C GLY A 343 35.18 -27.39 -14.54
N ILE A 344 34.22 -26.47 -14.48
CA ILE A 344 34.35 -25.10 -15.01
C ILE A 344 34.10 -24.07 -13.91
N GLU A 345 34.74 -22.91 -14.01
CA GLU A 345 34.57 -21.79 -13.07
C GLU A 345 34.56 -20.45 -13.80
N VAL A 346 33.97 -19.41 -13.17
CA VAL A 346 33.95 -18.06 -13.73
C VAL A 346 34.95 -17.20 -12.97
N VAL A 347 35.92 -16.63 -13.68
CA VAL A 347 36.97 -15.78 -13.10
C VAL A 347 36.80 -14.34 -13.57
N SER A 348 37.08 -13.38 -12.67
CA SER A 348 37.11 -11.96 -13.04
C SER A 348 38.47 -11.60 -13.65
N LYS A 349 38.45 -10.90 -14.78
CA LYS A 349 39.65 -10.34 -15.44
C LYS A 349 40.00 -8.91 -14.98
N GLY A 350 39.24 -8.36 -14.03
CA GLY A 350 39.30 -6.94 -13.67
C GLY A 350 38.30 -6.09 -14.45
N ALA A 351 38.02 -4.87 -13.96
CA ALA A 351 37.11 -3.90 -14.58
C ALA A 351 35.66 -4.39 -14.88
N GLY A 352 35.20 -5.45 -14.20
CA GLY A 352 33.86 -6.02 -14.43
C GLY A 352 33.79 -7.03 -15.59
N ASP A 353 34.92 -7.39 -16.17
CA ASP A 353 35.01 -8.47 -17.15
C ASP A 353 35.15 -9.83 -16.46
N PHE A 354 34.45 -10.82 -17.03
CA PHE A 354 34.40 -12.18 -16.53
C PHE A 354 34.60 -13.16 -17.69
N GLU A 355 35.27 -14.28 -17.40
CA GLU A 355 35.49 -15.36 -18.35
C GLU A 355 35.19 -16.70 -17.69
N VAL A 356 34.61 -17.62 -18.46
CA VAL A 356 34.45 -19.02 -18.06
C VAL A 356 35.73 -19.78 -18.41
N VAL A 357 36.39 -20.33 -17.40
CA VAL A 357 37.65 -21.07 -17.53
C VAL A 357 37.51 -22.49 -17.00
N LYS A 358 38.41 -23.37 -17.42
CA LYS A 358 38.52 -24.73 -16.84
C LYS A 358 38.99 -24.60 -15.39
N LYS A 359 38.27 -25.25 -14.48
CA LYS A 359 38.63 -25.27 -13.06
C LYS A 359 39.94 -26.04 -12.88
N ALA A 360 40.88 -25.45 -12.16
CA ALA A 360 42.17 -26.09 -11.92
C ALA A 360 42.01 -27.46 -11.24
N GLY A 361 42.68 -28.48 -11.80
CA GLY A 361 42.61 -29.86 -11.33
C GLY A 361 41.35 -30.63 -11.74
N ALA A 362 40.49 -30.07 -12.59
CA ALA A 362 39.32 -30.80 -13.12
C ALA A 362 39.75 -31.92 -14.08
N ILE A 363 39.18 -33.11 -13.87
CA ILE A 363 39.34 -34.28 -14.74
C ILE A 363 38.12 -34.31 -15.68
N ASN A 364 38.34 -34.30 -17.00
CA ASN A 364 37.30 -34.24 -18.04
C ASN A 364 36.24 -33.13 -17.81
N PRO A 365 36.64 -31.85 -17.74
CA PRO A 365 35.69 -30.76 -17.58
C PRO A 365 34.76 -30.66 -18.79
N ILE A 366 33.52 -30.23 -18.56
CA ILE A 366 32.60 -29.95 -19.66
C ILE A 366 33.11 -28.78 -20.51
N GLU A 367 32.73 -28.76 -21.78
CA GLU A 367 32.96 -27.63 -22.66
C GLU A 367 31.67 -26.80 -22.75
N PRO A 368 31.64 -25.59 -22.18
CA PRO A 368 30.42 -24.80 -22.15
C PRO A 368 30.12 -24.20 -23.53
N GLY A 369 28.90 -24.36 -24.01
CA GLY A 369 28.37 -23.67 -25.18
C GLY A 369 28.12 -22.19 -24.91
N GLU A 370 27.71 -21.43 -25.94
CA GLU A 370 27.49 -19.98 -25.84
C GLU A 370 26.38 -19.62 -24.85
N SER A 371 25.28 -20.38 -24.84
CA SER A 371 24.16 -20.21 -23.92
C SER A 371 24.58 -20.36 -22.45
N LEU A 372 25.35 -21.41 -22.13
CA LEU A 372 25.89 -21.63 -20.79
C LEU A 372 26.91 -20.56 -20.37
N LYS A 373 27.84 -20.18 -21.27
CA LYS A 373 28.81 -19.12 -21.01
C LYS A 373 28.14 -17.80 -20.67
N THR A 374 27.15 -17.41 -21.48
CA THR A 374 26.41 -16.16 -21.29
C THR A 374 25.70 -16.15 -19.94
N LEU A 375 25.02 -17.24 -19.58
CA LEU A 375 24.34 -17.37 -18.29
C LEU A 375 25.32 -17.30 -17.12
N LEU A 376 26.43 -18.04 -17.15
CA LEU A 376 27.43 -18.06 -16.07
C LEU A 376 28.09 -16.69 -15.86
N ILE A 377 28.42 -15.99 -16.94
CA ILE A 377 28.99 -14.65 -16.88
C ILE A 377 27.98 -13.67 -16.28
N ASP A 378 26.71 -13.75 -16.69
CA ASP A 378 25.69 -12.84 -16.18
C ASP A 378 25.37 -13.09 -14.71
N ILE A 379 25.36 -14.35 -14.26
CA ILE A 379 25.27 -14.71 -12.84
C ILE A 379 26.41 -14.08 -12.03
N ALA A 380 27.64 -14.13 -12.55
CA ALA A 380 28.78 -13.53 -11.88
C ALA A 380 28.67 -11.99 -11.76
N LYS A 381 28.08 -11.34 -12.77
CA LYS A 381 27.85 -9.88 -12.82
C LYS A 381 26.68 -9.42 -11.97
N ASN A 382 25.55 -10.13 -12.04
CA ASN A 382 24.23 -9.70 -11.57
C ASN A 382 23.65 -10.66 -10.52
N LYS A 383 24.46 -11.07 -9.53
CA LYS A 383 24.09 -12.10 -8.53
C LYS A 383 22.73 -11.87 -7.88
N ASP A 384 22.38 -10.62 -7.57
CA ASP A 384 21.11 -10.24 -6.94
C ASP A 384 19.88 -10.55 -7.80
N LYS A 385 20.03 -10.65 -9.11
CA LYS A 385 18.92 -10.90 -10.05
C LYS A 385 18.52 -12.36 -10.14
N PHE A 386 19.33 -13.28 -9.62
CA PHE A 386 19.09 -14.72 -9.65
C PHE A 386 18.56 -15.27 -8.31
N VAL A 387 18.12 -14.37 -7.44
CA VAL A 387 17.70 -14.66 -6.07
C VAL A 387 16.21 -14.42 -5.91
N GLY A 388 15.51 -15.34 -5.23
CA GLY A 388 14.06 -15.30 -5.04
C GLY A 388 13.30 -15.87 -6.23
N ASP A 389 12.18 -16.53 -5.96
CA ASP A 389 11.48 -17.32 -6.98
C ASP A 389 10.97 -16.43 -8.14
N SER A 390 10.28 -15.32 -7.85
CA SER A 390 9.74 -14.42 -8.88
C SER A 390 10.85 -13.60 -9.55
N THR A 391 11.76 -13.00 -8.78
CA THR A 391 12.86 -12.21 -9.34
C THR A 391 13.76 -13.05 -10.25
N ALA A 392 14.22 -14.22 -9.79
CA ALA A 392 15.07 -15.09 -10.59
C ALA A 392 14.33 -15.62 -11.82
N SER A 393 13.11 -16.14 -11.65
CA SER A 393 12.36 -16.77 -12.75
C SER A 393 12.04 -15.81 -13.90
N THR A 394 11.71 -14.55 -13.58
CA THR A 394 11.42 -13.52 -14.58
C THR A 394 12.68 -13.00 -15.24
N TYR A 395 13.77 -12.88 -14.48
CA TYR A 395 15.07 -12.51 -15.04
C TYR A 395 15.58 -13.57 -16.02
N LEU A 396 15.41 -14.86 -15.70
CA LEU A 396 15.84 -15.99 -16.53
C LEU A 396 15.18 -16.06 -17.92
N LEU A 397 14.05 -15.37 -18.13
CA LEU A 397 13.38 -15.32 -19.42
C LEU A 397 14.24 -14.66 -20.51
N ARG A 398 15.19 -13.78 -20.15
CA ARG A 398 16.08 -13.07 -21.09
C ARG A 398 17.14 -13.96 -21.76
N PHE A 399 17.42 -15.13 -21.19
CA PHE A 399 18.49 -16.02 -21.69
C PHE A 399 17.99 -16.89 -22.84
N ALA A 400 18.88 -17.73 -23.38
CA ALA A 400 18.54 -18.70 -24.43
C ALA A 400 17.45 -19.70 -23.98
N ASN A 401 16.81 -20.36 -24.94
CA ASN A 401 15.78 -21.37 -24.65
C ASN A 401 16.37 -22.65 -24.06
N THR A 402 17.59 -23.00 -24.48
CA THR A 402 18.35 -24.16 -24.03
C THR A 402 19.67 -23.75 -23.40
N ILE A 403 20.24 -24.66 -22.62
CA ILE A 403 21.61 -24.62 -22.10
C ILE A 403 22.40 -25.71 -22.81
N ASP A 404 23.45 -25.28 -23.50
CA ASP A 404 24.25 -26.12 -24.37
C ASP A 404 25.65 -26.33 -23.79
N TYR A 405 26.11 -27.57 -23.76
CA TYR A 405 27.46 -27.94 -23.33
C TYR A 405 27.84 -29.32 -23.88
N THR A 406 29.15 -29.57 -24.00
CA THR A 406 29.67 -30.87 -24.41
C THR A 406 30.30 -31.57 -23.21
N LYS A 407 29.95 -32.84 -22.99
CA LYS A 407 30.52 -33.68 -21.94
C LYS A 407 30.89 -35.03 -22.53
N ASP A 408 32.15 -35.45 -22.34
CA ASP A 408 32.69 -36.71 -22.87
C ASP A 408 32.46 -36.90 -24.39
N GLY A 409 32.60 -35.81 -25.16
CA GLY A 409 32.39 -35.81 -26.62
C GLY A 409 30.92 -35.91 -27.06
N LYS A 410 29.96 -35.88 -26.12
CA LYS A 410 28.52 -35.81 -26.43
C LYS A 410 28.00 -34.40 -26.18
N GLU A 411 27.27 -33.89 -27.16
CA GLU A 411 26.60 -32.59 -27.05
C GLU A 411 25.28 -32.74 -26.29
N PHE A 412 25.05 -31.83 -25.35
CA PHE A 412 23.81 -31.71 -24.59
C PHE A 412 23.19 -30.35 -24.89
N SER A 413 21.89 -30.35 -25.20
CA SER A 413 21.07 -29.15 -25.30
C SER A 413 19.79 -29.38 -24.50
N ILE A 414 19.71 -28.74 -23.33
CA ILE A 414 18.63 -28.99 -22.35
C ILE A 414 17.80 -27.71 -22.20
N PRO A 415 16.46 -27.76 -22.25
CA PRO A 415 15.62 -26.59 -21.98
C PRO A 415 16.00 -25.91 -20.66
N LEU A 416 16.12 -24.59 -20.64
CA LEU A 416 16.68 -23.81 -19.53
C LEU A 416 16.02 -24.15 -18.18
N PHE A 417 14.69 -24.20 -18.13
CA PHE A 417 13.97 -24.45 -16.87
C PHE A 417 14.10 -25.91 -16.44
N LYS A 418 14.19 -26.85 -17.40
CA LYS A 418 14.47 -28.25 -17.10
C LYS A 418 15.89 -28.45 -16.59
N PHE A 419 16.86 -27.72 -17.15
CA PHE A 419 18.23 -27.71 -16.67
C PHE A 419 18.32 -27.23 -15.22
N LEU A 420 17.60 -26.16 -14.86
CA LEU A 420 17.51 -25.66 -13.49
C LEU A 420 16.86 -26.68 -12.54
N GLU A 421 15.74 -27.28 -12.96
CA GLU A 421 15.03 -28.28 -12.17
C GLU A 421 15.91 -29.50 -11.86
N ASN A 422 16.62 -30.02 -12.88
CA ASN A 422 17.56 -31.14 -12.75
C ASN A 422 18.69 -30.85 -11.74
N ASN A 423 18.98 -29.56 -11.50
CA ASN A 423 20.01 -29.11 -10.57
C ASN A 423 19.44 -28.65 -9.22
N GLY A 424 18.15 -28.85 -8.95
CA GLY A 424 17.53 -28.59 -7.66
C GLY A 424 16.88 -27.21 -7.52
N PHE A 425 16.76 -26.44 -8.61
CA PHE A 425 16.02 -25.17 -8.61
C PHE A 425 14.76 -25.26 -9.47
N LYS A 426 13.59 -25.25 -8.84
CA LYS A 426 12.31 -25.20 -9.54
C LYS A 426 11.85 -23.76 -9.76
N VAL A 427 11.83 -23.36 -11.03
CA VAL A 427 11.29 -22.07 -11.49
C VAL A 427 9.78 -22.00 -11.21
N GLY A 428 9.32 -20.89 -10.61
CA GLY A 428 7.91 -20.59 -10.41
C GLY A 428 7.23 -21.41 -9.30
N ARG A 429 8.00 -22.06 -8.43
CA ARG A 429 7.53 -22.96 -7.35
C ARG A 429 6.49 -22.34 -6.41
N PHE A 430 6.55 -21.03 -6.22
CA PHE A 430 5.66 -20.23 -5.39
C PHE A 430 4.79 -19.28 -6.22
N ALA A 431 4.59 -19.58 -7.50
CA ALA A 431 3.80 -18.79 -8.44
C ALA A 431 2.84 -19.63 -9.30
N ASP A 432 3.31 -20.74 -9.87
CA ASP A 432 2.63 -21.54 -10.89
C ASP A 432 1.33 -22.24 -10.43
N GLY A 433 1.15 -22.43 -9.13
CA GLY A 433 -0.08 -22.95 -8.56
C GLY A 433 -1.28 -22.03 -8.66
N LYS A 434 -1.10 -20.75 -8.98
CA LYS A 434 -2.20 -19.77 -9.01
C LYS A 434 -3.15 -19.98 -10.18
N PHE A 435 -2.61 -20.33 -11.34
CA PHE A 435 -3.32 -20.24 -12.61
C PHE A 435 -4.57 -21.12 -12.70
N SER A 436 -4.49 -22.40 -12.30
CA SER A 436 -5.62 -23.33 -12.44
C SER A 436 -6.85 -22.90 -11.63
N GLY A 437 -6.64 -22.41 -10.39
CA GLY A 437 -7.71 -21.90 -9.54
C GLY A 437 -8.33 -20.60 -10.07
N MET A 438 -7.51 -19.69 -10.59
CA MET A 438 -7.95 -18.37 -11.06
C MET A 438 -8.65 -18.40 -12.42
N MET A 439 -8.17 -19.26 -13.32
CA MET A 439 -8.69 -19.38 -14.68
C MET A 439 -9.88 -20.33 -14.78
N PHE A 440 -10.01 -21.32 -13.87
CA PHE A 440 -11.05 -22.33 -13.98
C PHE A 440 -11.89 -22.45 -12.70
N GLY A 441 -11.25 -22.54 -11.54
CA GLY A 441 -11.95 -22.72 -10.26
C GLY A 441 -12.90 -21.55 -9.94
N LEU A 442 -12.38 -20.32 -9.91
CA LEU A 442 -13.17 -19.14 -9.57
C LEU A 442 -14.25 -18.80 -10.62
N PRO A 443 -14.00 -18.88 -11.94
CA PRO A 443 -15.06 -18.79 -12.94
C PRO A 443 -16.15 -19.87 -12.78
N ALA A 444 -15.79 -21.09 -12.38
CA ALA A 444 -16.77 -22.14 -12.10
C ALA A 444 -17.57 -21.89 -10.83
N ALA A 445 -16.95 -21.34 -9.78
CA ALA A 445 -17.65 -20.86 -8.59
C ALA A 445 -18.64 -19.73 -8.93
N ALA A 446 -18.23 -18.79 -9.78
CA ALA A 446 -19.09 -17.74 -10.32
C ALA A 446 -20.30 -18.32 -11.08
N ALA A 447 -20.08 -19.31 -11.97
CA ALA A 447 -21.16 -20.01 -12.64
C ALA A 447 -22.12 -20.71 -11.65
N ALA A 448 -21.59 -21.31 -10.58
CA ALA A 448 -22.41 -21.91 -9.53
C ALA A 448 -23.26 -20.88 -8.78
N MET A 449 -22.72 -19.68 -8.48
CA MET A 449 -23.48 -18.59 -7.86
C MET A 449 -24.65 -18.14 -8.74
N ILE A 450 -24.41 -17.96 -10.04
CA ILE A 450 -25.46 -17.59 -11.02
C ILE A 450 -26.52 -18.70 -11.09
N MET A 451 -26.10 -19.97 -11.20
CA MET A 451 -27.03 -21.09 -11.31
C MET A 451 -27.82 -21.36 -10.03
N ALA A 452 -27.26 -20.99 -8.87
CA ALA A 452 -27.95 -21.05 -7.60
C ALA A 452 -29.02 -19.96 -7.45
N ALA A 453 -28.95 -18.84 -8.18
CA ALA A 453 -29.98 -17.81 -8.14
C ALA A 453 -31.31 -18.30 -8.77
N PRO A 454 -32.48 -17.84 -8.25
CA PRO A 454 -33.78 -18.01 -8.90
C PRO A 454 -33.72 -17.55 -10.36
N LYS A 455 -34.44 -18.23 -11.25
CA LYS A 455 -34.32 -18.04 -12.71
C LYS A 455 -34.52 -16.58 -13.11
N GLU A 456 -35.47 -15.90 -12.49
CA GLU A 456 -35.82 -14.49 -12.61
C GLU A 456 -34.68 -13.55 -12.24
N ASN A 457 -33.85 -13.90 -11.26
CA ASN A 457 -32.75 -13.07 -10.76
C ASN A 457 -31.40 -13.41 -11.39
N ARG A 458 -31.31 -14.46 -12.22
CA ARG A 458 -30.04 -14.87 -12.86
C ARG A 458 -29.45 -13.79 -13.74
N LYS A 459 -30.28 -12.96 -14.39
CA LYS A 459 -29.78 -11.84 -15.19
C LYS A 459 -29.03 -10.82 -14.32
N VAL A 460 -29.57 -10.52 -13.14
CA VAL A 460 -28.93 -9.64 -12.15
C VAL A 460 -27.66 -10.30 -11.62
N ALA A 461 -27.73 -11.57 -11.20
CA ALA A 461 -26.56 -12.33 -10.73
C ALA A 461 -25.43 -12.34 -11.76
N SER A 462 -25.76 -12.62 -13.03
CA SER A 462 -24.80 -12.63 -14.15
C SER A 462 -24.16 -11.26 -14.35
N GLY A 463 -24.96 -10.18 -14.32
CA GLY A 463 -24.46 -8.81 -14.48
C GLY A 463 -23.42 -8.42 -13.43
N THR A 464 -23.53 -8.98 -12.22
CA THR A 464 -22.60 -8.70 -11.12
C THR A 464 -21.39 -9.67 -11.10
N VAL A 465 -21.63 -10.97 -11.31
CA VAL A 465 -20.62 -12.02 -11.07
C VAL A 465 -19.72 -12.25 -12.29
N ILE A 466 -20.23 -12.12 -13.52
CA ILE A 466 -19.44 -12.35 -14.74
C ILE A 466 -18.27 -11.37 -14.86
N PRO A 467 -18.41 -10.06 -14.63
CA PRO A 467 -17.27 -9.14 -14.70
C PRO A 467 -16.14 -9.54 -13.74
N ALA A 468 -16.48 -9.93 -12.50
CA ALA A 468 -15.50 -10.40 -11.53
C ALA A 468 -14.82 -11.72 -11.95
N ALA A 469 -15.58 -12.67 -12.51
CA ALA A 469 -15.05 -13.90 -13.10
C ALA A 469 -14.10 -13.62 -14.27
N ALA A 470 -14.46 -12.69 -15.14
CA ALA A 470 -13.62 -12.25 -16.26
C ALA A 470 -12.34 -11.57 -15.74
N THR A 471 -12.42 -10.73 -14.70
CA THR A 471 -11.24 -10.14 -14.06
C THR A 471 -10.31 -11.23 -13.52
N SER A 472 -10.82 -12.19 -12.75
CA SER A 472 -10.03 -13.33 -12.26
C SER A 472 -9.40 -14.13 -13.40
N PHE A 473 -10.16 -14.42 -14.46
CA PHE A 473 -9.65 -15.18 -15.60
C PHE A 473 -8.56 -14.43 -16.36
N VAL A 474 -8.79 -13.15 -16.70
CA VAL A 474 -7.90 -12.38 -17.56
C VAL A 474 -6.64 -11.98 -16.81
N THR A 475 -6.81 -11.40 -15.62
CA THR A 475 -5.74 -10.72 -14.90
C THR A 475 -5.25 -11.52 -13.69
N GLY A 476 -6.01 -12.51 -13.22
CA GLY A 476 -5.70 -13.27 -12.01
C GLY A 476 -6.10 -12.56 -10.73
N VAL A 477 -6.74 -11.38 -10.79
CA VAL A 477 -7.22 -10.66 -9.59
C VAL A 477 -8.49 -11.35 -9.08
N THR A 478 -8.44 -11.89 -7.87
CA THR A 478 -9.45 -12.82 -7.34
C THR A 478 -10.37 -12.21 -6.31
N GLU A 479 -9.96 -11.11 -5.69
CA GLU A 479 -10.63 -10.45 -4.58
C GLU A 479 -12.11 -10.13 -4.83
N PRO A 480 -12.53 -9.63 -6.02
CA PRO A 480 -13.94 -9.35 -6.28
C PRO A 480 -14.87 -10.56 -6.09
N ILE A 481 -14.39 -11.78 -6.37
CA ILE A 481 -15.17 -13.02 -6.18
C ILE A 481 -14.92 -13.61 -4.81
N GLU A 482 -13.65 -13.69 -4.40
CA GLU A 482 -13.22 -14.34 -3.16
C GLU A 482 -13.83 -13.70 -1.93
N PHE A 483 -13.85 -12.38 -1.86
CA PHE A 483 -14.49 -11.66 -0.76
C PHE A 483 -15.98 -11.97 -0.66
N THR A 484 -16.64 -12.23 -1.79
CA THR A 484 -18.06 -12.55 -1.78
C THR A 484 -18.35 -13.82 -0.98
N PHE A 485 -17.69 -14.93 -1.30
CA PHE A 485 -17.96 -16.19 -0.59
C PHE A 485 -17.20 -16.34 0.72
N LEU A 486 -16.07 -15.66 0.89
CA LEU A 486 -15.38 -15.54 2.18
C LEU A 486 -16.31 -15.05 3.28
N PHE A 487 -17.06 -13.98 3.01
CA PHE A 487 -17.94 -13.37 4.00
C PHE A 487 -19.28 -14.10 4.15
N LEU A 488 -19.73 -14.80 3.11
CA LEU A 488 -20.91 -15.67 3.20
C LEU A 488 -20.59 -16.97 3.95
N SER A 489 -19.41 -17.53 3.76
CA SER A 489 -19.00 -18.80 4.36
C SER A 489 -17.48 -18.90 4.51
N PRO A 490 -16.94 -18.63 5.70
CA PRO A 490 -15.54 -18.90 6.04
C PRO A 490 -15.12 -20.34 5.73
N LEU A 491 -16.02 -21.30 5.89
CA LEU A 491 -15.75 -22.71 5.59
C LEU A 491 -15.56 -22.95 4.08
N LEU A 492 -16.31 -22.25 3.23
CA LEU A 492 -16.15 -22.35 1.77
C LEU A 492 -14.83 -21.70 1.33
N PHE A 493 -14.37 -20.66 2.03
CA PHE A 493 -13.08 -20.03 1.77
C PHE A 493 -11.89 -20.82 2.33
N TRP A 494 -11.75 -20.94 3.65
CA TRP A 494 -10.57 -21.59 4.26
C TRP A 494 -10.61 -23.10 4.21
N GLY A 495 -11.80 -23.71 4.23
CA GLY A 495 -11.96 -25.17 4.24
C GLY A 495 -11.92 -25.79 2.84
N PHE A 496 -12.41 -25.08 1.82
CA PHE A 496 -12.43 -25.58 0.45
C PHE A 496 -11.49 -24.79 -0.47
N HIS A 497 -11.76 -23.50 -0.71
CA HIS A 497 -11.03 -22.74 -1.72
C HIS A 497 -9.53 -22.62 -1.43
N ALA A 498 -9.13 -22.23 -0.21
CA ALA A 498 -7.72 -22.13 0.18
C ALA A 498 -7.01 -23.49 0.12
N LEU A 499 -7.72 -24.57 0.44
CA LEU A 499 -7.19 -25.94 0.36
C LEU A 499 -7.02 -26.38 -1.10
N MET A 500 -7.98 -26.08 -1.97
CA MET A 500 -7.86 -26.34 -3.40
C MET A 500 -6.74 -25.52 -4.04
N MET A 501 -6.54 -24.26 -3.62
CA MET A 501 -5.37 -23.49 -4.05
C MET A 501 -4.07 -24.17 -3.61
N ALA A 502 -3.97 -24.66 -2.37
CA ALA A 502 -2.82 -25.43 -1.89
C ALA A 502 -2.53 -26.66 -2.76
N PHE A 503 -3.56 -27.43 -3.12
CA PHE A 503 -3.42 -28.55 -4.04
C PHE A 503 -3.00 -28.11 -5.45
N SER A 504 -3.47 -26.97 -5.93
CA SER A 504 -3.09 -26.42 -7.23
C SER A 504 -1.59 -26.14 -7.28
N PHE A 505 -1.04 -25.52 -6.23
CA PHE A 505 0.39 -25.33 -6.06
C PHE A 505 1.17 -26.64 -5.98
N MET A 506 0.67 -27.62 -5.24
CA MET A 506 1.30 -28.94 -5.16
C MET A 506 1.33 -29.64 -6.52
N PHE A 507 0.22 -29.67 -7.24
CA PHE A 507 0.11 -30.37 -8.53
C PHE A 507 0.91 -29.67 -9.63
N ALA A 508 0.90 -28.34 -9.68
CA ALA A 508 1.78 -27.59 -10.58
C ALA A 508 3.25 -27.94 -10.30
N ASN A 509 3.61 -28.05 -9.02
CA ASN A 509 4.96 -28.44 -8.64
C ASN A 509 5.31 -29.88 -9.09
N LEU A 510 4.48 -30.86 -8.72
CA LEU A 510 4.68 -32.27 -9.06
C LEU A 510 4.65 -32.55 -10.58
N ALA A 511 3.90 -31.77 -11.34
CA ALA A 511 3.83 -31.90 -12.80
C ALA A 511 4.99 -31.21 -13.54
N GLY A 512 5.94 -30.60 -12.80
CA GLY A 512 7.09 -29.91 -13.38
C GLY A 512 6.69 -28.63 -14.12
N VAL A 513 5.66 -27.91 -13.65
CA VAL A 513 5.30 -26.61 -14.22
C VAL A 513 6.37 -25.58 -13.86
N HIS A 514 6.76 -24.78 -14.84
CA HIS A 514 7.75 -23.72 -14.71
C HIS A 514 7.21 -22.43 -15.34
N VAL A 515 6.15 -21.89 -14.74
CA VAL A 515 5.53 -20.65 -15.19
C VAL A 515 5.83 -19.55 -14.17
N PRO A 516 6.78 -18.64 -14.47
CA PRO A 516 7.01 -17.44 -13.69
C PRO A 516 5.74 -16.56 -13.60
N MET A 517 5.72 -15.66 -12.62
CA MET A 517 4.64 -14.69 -12.51
C MET A 517 5.12 -13.40 -11.87
N VAL A 518 4.58 -12.29 -12.37
CA VAL A 518 4.84 -10.94 -11.84
C VAL A 518 3.60 -10.32 -11.23
N PHE A 519 2.41 -10.59 -11.78
CA PHE A 519 1.16 -10.01 -11.31
C PHE A 519 0.35 -10.94 -10.43
N SER A 520 -0.56 -11.72 -11.01
CA SER A 520 -1.56 -12.44 -10.22
C SER A 520 -1.89 -13.83 -10.72
N GLY A 521 -1.61 -14.18 -11.98
CA GLY A 521 -1.74 -15.56 -12.47
C GLY A 521 -2.97 -15.79 -13.35
N GLY A 522 -3.37 -14.76 -14.11
CA GLY A 522 -4.42 -14.87 -15.12
C GLY A 522 -3.94 -15.48 -16.44
N VAL A 523 -4.83 -15.56 -17.42
CA VAL A 523 -4.52 -16.07 -18.77
C VAL A 523 -3.43 -15.24 -19.46
N LEU A 524 -3.38 -13.93 -19.21
CA LEU A 524 -2.34 -13.07 -19.77
C LEU A 524 -0.96 -13.52 -19.28
N ASP A 525 -0.80 -13.67 -17.96
CA ASP A 525 0.44 -14.18 -17.36
C ASP A 525 0.79 -15.57 -17.91
N LEU A 526 -0.19 -16.47 -18.07
CA LEU A 526 0.05 -17.82 -18.59
C LEU A 526 0.54 -17.79 -20.03
N LEU A 527 -0.02 -16.92 -20.87
CA LEU A 527 0.42 -16.75 -22.25
C LEU A 527 1.85 -16.20 -22.30
N ILE A 528 2.13 -15.14 -21.55
CA ILE A 528 3.42 -14.43 -21.60
C ILE A 528 4.55 -15.26 -21.00
N TYR A 529 4.32 -15.87 -19.83
CA TYR A 529 5.38 -16.54 -19.07
C TYR A 529 5.33 -18.06 -19.19
N GLY A 530 4.25 -18.62 -19.72
CA GLY A 530 4.09 -20.05 -19.93
C GLY A 530 4.14 -20.44 -21.41
N ALA A 531 3.17 -19.97 -22.19
CA ALA A 531 2.97 -20.44 -23.56
C ALA A 531 4.01 -19.91 -24.56
N ILE A 532 4.32 -18.61 -24.52
CA ILE A 532 5.32 -18.00 -25.40
C ILE A 532 6.73 -18.59 -25.16
N PRO A 533 7.23 -18.66 -23.91
CA PRO A 533 8.54 -19.24 -23.63
C PRO A 533 8.54 -20.76 -23.52
N VAL A 534 7.57 -21.47 -24.10
CA VAL A 534 7.40 -22.93 -23.93
C VAL A 534 8.66 -23.74 -24.26
N GLN A 535 9.47 -23.27 -25.21
CA GLN A 535 10.74 -23.90 -25.59
C GLN A 535 11.76 -23.97 -24.43
N LYS A 536 11.62 -23.12 -23.40
CA LYS A 536 12.41 -23.18 -22.15
C LYS A 536 12.03 -24.34 -21.24
N GLY A 537 10.95 -25.06 -21.55
CA GLY A 537 10.41 -26.16 -20.75
C GLY A 537 9.42 -25.71 -19.68
N THR A 538 8.49 -24.81 -20.00
CA THR A 538 7.51 -24.28 -19.03
C THR A 538 6.47 -25.29 -18.57
N ASN A 539 6.18 -26.30 -19.39
CA ASN A 539 5.13 -27.29 -19.17
C ASN A 539 3.76 -26.67 -18.83
N PHE A 540 3.47 -25.48 -19.38
CA PHE A 540 2.31 -24.67 -19.01
C PHE A 540 0.96 -25.39 -19.26
N TRP A 541 0.90 -26.38 -20.16
CA TRP A 541 -0.32 -27.14 -20.45
C TRP A 541 -0.88 -27.88 -19.23
N TRP A 542 -0.04 -28.27 -18.26
CA TRP A 542 -0.51 -28.91 -17.03
C TRP A 542 -1.42 -27.99 -16.21
N VAL A 543 -1.21 -26.68 -16.28
CA VAL A 543 -2.12 -25.69 -15.68
C VAL A 543 -3.53 -25.84 -16.26
N LEU A 544 -3.65 -26.06 -17.57
CA LEU A 544 -4.92 -26.25 -18.26
C LEU A 544 -5.56 -27.58 -17.87
N VAL A 545 -4.78 -28.66 -17.80
CA VAL A 545 -5.27 -29.99 -17.39
C VAL A 545 -5.82 -29.96 -15.96
N VAL A 546 -5.05 -29.44 -15.01
CA VAL A 546 -5.49 -29.29 -13.61
C VAL A 546 -6.68 -28.34 -13.52
N GLY A 547 -6.65 -27.24 -14.27
CA GLY A 547 -7.74 -26.27 -14.34
C GLY A 547 -9.07 -26.87 -14.83
N LEU A 548 -9.03 -27.65 -15.91
CA LEU A 548 -10.21 -28.34 -16.43
C LEU A 548 -10.80 -29.33 -15.42
N ALA A 549 -9.96 -29.99 -14.61
CA ALA A 549 -10.44 -30.82 -13.50
C ALA A 549 -11.06 -29.98 -12.36
N TYR A 550 -10.54 -28.76 -12.11
CA TYR A 550 -11.06 -27.88 -11.07
C TYR A 550 -12.43 -27.31 -11.40
N ALA A 551 -12.72 -27.03 -12.67
CA ALA A 551 -14.01 -26.46 -13.09
C ALA A 551 -15.24 -27.24 -12.57
N PRO A 552 -15.40 -28.56 -12.82
CA PRO A 552 -16.52 -29.31 -12.28
C PRO A 552 -16.50 -29.39 -10.75
N ILE A 553 -15.32 -29.56 -10.13
CA ILE A 553 -15.18 -29.66 -8.66
C ILE A 553 -15.70 -28.37 -8.00
N TYR A 554 -15.19 -27.22 -8.44
CA TYR A 554 -15.62 -25.91 -7.93
C TYR A 554 -17.09 -25.68 -8.19
N TYR A 555 -17.58 -25.94 -9.40
CA TYR A 555 -18.97 -25.74 -9.75
C TYR A 555 -19.91 -26.52 -8.82
N PHE A 556 -19.70 -27.84 -8.68
CA PHE A 556 -20.60 -28.69 -7.90
C PHE A 556 -20.47 -28.44 -6.39
N VAL A 557 -19.25 -28.23 -5.87
CA VAL A 557 -19.05 -27.94 -4.44
C VAL A 557 -19.69 -26.60 -4.08
N PHE A 558 -19.45 -25.54 -4.85
CA PHE A 558 -20.09 -24.24 -4.60
C PHE A 558 -21.60 -24.34 -4.71
N LEU A 559 -22.13 -24.97 -5.77
CA LEU A 559 -23.58 -25.11 -5.96
C LEU A 559 -24.22 -25.87 -4.80
N PHE A 560 -23.59 -26.95 -4.35
CA PHE A 560 -24.02 -27.71 -3.18
C PHE A 560 -24.00 -26.84 -1.92
N PHE A 561 -22.89 -26.18 -1.61
CA PHE A 561 -22.74 -25.40 -0.38
C PHE A 561 -23.70 -24.20 -0.33
N ILE A 562 -23.86 -23.49 -1.45
CA ILE A 562 -24.76 -22.35 -1.57
C ILE A 562 -26.20 -22.79 -1.29
N LYS A 563 -26.63 -23.92 -1.85
CA LYS A 563 -27.98 -24.45 -1.61
C LYS A 563 -28.15 -25.02 -0.21
N TRP A 564 -27.16 -25.78 0.28
CA TRP A 564 -27.21 -26.43 1.57
C TRP A 564 -27.25 -25.43 2.74
N LYS A 565 -26.44 -24.37 2.68
CA LYS A 565 -26.40 -23.31 3.70
C LYS A 565 -27.31 -22.12 3.38
N ASN A 566 -28.06 -22.19 2.28
CA ASN A 566 -28.87 -21.10 1.76
C ASN A 566 -28.12 -19.76 1.72
N LEU A 567 -26.90 -19.77 1.15
CA LEU A 567 -26.05 -18.58 1.11
C LEU A 567 -26.66 -17.50 0.20
N GLU A 568 -26.64 -16.26 0.65
CA GLU A 568 -27.10 -15.07 -0.08
C GLU A 568 -26.05 -14.61 -1.11
N THR A 569 -25.72 -15.46 -2.07
CA THR A 569 -24.88 -15.08 -3.22
C THR A 569 -25.63 -14.11 -4.13
N PRO A 570 -24.95 -13.33 -5.00
CA PRO A 570 -25.61 -12.38 -5.88
C PRO A 570 -26.79 -12.99 -6.65
N GLY A 571 -27.95 -12.33 -6.58
CA GLY A 571 -29.23 -12.78 -7.14
C GLY A 571 -30.07 -13.70 -6.24
N ARG A 572 -29.59 -14.05 -5.03
CA ARG A 572 -30.36 -14.78 -4.00
C ARG A 572 -30.71 -13.84 -2.84
N GLY A 573 -31.95 -13.93 -2.36
CA GLY A 573 -32.45 -13.00 -1.35
C GLY A 573 -32.45 -11.55 -1.88
N GLU A 574 -32.05 -10.60 -1.05
CA GLU A 574 -31.92 -9.19 -1.42
C GLU A 574 -30.52 -8.83 -1.94
N ASN A 575 -29.56 -9.77 -1.90
CA ASN A 575 -28.20 -9.49 -2.32
C ASN A 575 -28.06 -9.45 -3.84
N THR A 576 -27.74 -8.28 -4.38
CA THR A 576 -27.51 -8.05 -5.82
C THR A 576 -26.05 -7.71 -6.16
N LYS A 577 -25.19 -7.55 -5.13
CA LYS A 577 -23.80 -7.08 -5.29
C LYS A 577 -22.77 -8.10 -4.80
N LEU A 578 -21.54 -7.94 -5.27
CA LEU A 578 -20.37 -8.61 -4.71
C LEU A 578 -19.98 -7.95 -3.39
N PHE A 579 -19.39 -8.72 -2.49
CA PHE A 579 -18.84 -8.16 -1.26
C PHE A 579 -17.40 -7.69 -1.47
N THR A 580 -17.09 -6.55 -0.86
CA THR A 580 -15.77 -5.94 -0.84
C THR A 580 -15.16 -5.98 0.57
N LYS A 581 -13.86 -5.69 0.68
CA LYS A 581 -13.19 -5.56 1.99
C LYS A 581 -13.83 -4.46 2.84
N SER A 582 -14.25 -3.36 2.24
CA SER A 582 -14.95 -2.26 2.94
C SER A 582 -16.32 -2.71 3.46
N ASP A 583 -17.07 -3.52 2.70
CA ASP A 583 -18.34 -4.09 3.18
C ASP A 583 -18.15 -4.93 4.46
N TYR A 584 -17.06 -5.69 4.57
CA TYR A 584 -16.76 -6.46 5.78
C TYR A 584 -16.36 -5.58 6.97
N LEU A 585 -15.50 -4.59 6.75
CA LEU A 585 -15.11 -3.64 7.80
C LEU A 585 -16.36 -2.93 8.37
N ALA A 586 -17.27 -2.52 7.48
CA ALA A 586 -18.55 -1.93 7.87
C ALA A 586 -19.46 -2.92 8.62
N ARG A 587 -19.59 -4.17 8.17
CA ARG A 587 -20.42 -5.21 8.83
C ARG A 587 -19.91 -5.61 10.22
N LYS A 588 -18.60 -5.58 10.46
CA LYS A 588 -18.03 -5.96 11.76
C LYS A 588 -18.19 -4.87 12.82
N ASP A 589 -18.24 -3.61 12.39
CA ASP A 589 -18.58 -2.49 13.26
C ASP A 589 -20.10 -2.43 13.51
N GLN A 590 -20.91 -3.01 12.62
CA GLN A 590 -22.37 -3.14 12.75
C GLN A 590 -22.86 -4.39 13.50
N SER A 591 -22.00 -5.37 13.81
CA SER A 591 -22.44 -6.64 14.45
C SER A 591 -22.82 -6.51 15.92
N LYS A 592 -22.97 -5.28 16.44
CA LYS A 592 -23.62 -4.98 17.72
C LYS A 592 -24.52 -3.75 17.59
N GLY A 593 -25.66 -3.90 16.93
CA GLY A 593 -26.78 -2.96 17.05
C GLY A 593 -27.84 -3.16 15.97
N LYS A 594 -29.01 -3.71 16.34
CA LYS A 594 -30.23 -3.73 15.51
C LYS A 594 -30.91 -2.35 15.44
N ASN A 595 -30.15 -1.25 15.38
CA ASN A 595 -30.72 0.09 15.36
C ASN A 595 -30.37 0.77 14.04
N VAL A 596 -31.41 1.19 13.32
CA VAL A 596 -31.28 2.07 12.15
C VAL A 596 -30.81 3.44 12.65
N ASP A 597 -29.82 4.02 11.98
CA ASP A 597 -29.31 5.34 12.29
C ASP A 597 -30.42 6.37 11.99
N PRO A 598 -30.89 7.17 12.98
CA PRO A 598 -32.02 8.07 12.79
C PRO A 598 -31.78 9.14 11.71
N GLN A 599 -30.51 9.52 11.48
CA GLN A 599 -30.16 10.47 10.42
C GLN A 599 -30.29 9.81 9.05
N VAL A 600 -29.84 8.57 8.93
CA VAL A 600 -29.99 7.76 7.70
C VAL A 600 -31.47 7.59 7.36
N LEU A 601 -32.29 7.23 8.35
CA LEU A 601 -33.74 7.08 8.16
C LEU A 601 -34.38 8.41 7.74
N ALA A 602 -34.01 9.53 8.37
CA ALA A 602 -34.55 10.84 8.04
C ALA A 602 -34.18 11.29 6.61
N ILE A 603 -32.93 11.04 6.16
CA ILE A 603 -32.52 11.35 4.79
C ILE A 603 -33.30 10.49 3.78
N VAL A 604 -33.43 9.18 4.03
CA VAL A 604 -34.18 8.27 3.15
C VAL A 604 -35.67 8.65 3.07
N GLN A 605 -36.28 9.02 4.19
CA GLN A 605 -37.67 9.51 4.20
C GLN A 605 -37.81 10.86 3.49
N GLY A 606 -36.79 11.73 3.55
CA GLY A 606 -36.75 12.97 2.80
C GLY A 606 -36.67 12.77 1.28
N TYR A 607 -36.16 11.63 0.82
CA TYR A 607 -36.22 11.23 -0.60
C TYR A 607 -37.55 10.56 -0.99
N GLY A 608 -38.55 10.50 -0.12
CA GLY A 608 -39.82 9.82 -0.39
C GLY A 608 -39.84 8.34 0.00
N GLY A 609 -38.90 7.92 0.85
CA GLY A 609 -38.75 6.53 1.29
C GLY A 609 -37.79 5.72 0.42
N ILE A 610 -37.37 4.56 0.92
CA ILE A 610 -36.33 3.75 0.26
C ILE A 610 -36.77 3.24 -1.12
N ASP A 611 -38.07 2.99 -1.28
CA ASP A 611 -38.64 2.49 -2.54
C ASP A 611 -38.75 3.57 -3.61
N ASN A 612 -38.66 4.85 -3.25
CA ASN A 612 -38.64 5.94 -4.22
C ASN A 612 -37.25 6.13 -4.85
N ILE A 613 -36.16 5.69 -4.20
CA ILE A 613 -34.80 5.84 -4.71
C ILE A 613 -34.45 4.65 -5.64
N THR A 614 -34.08 4.92 -6.88
CA THR A 614 -33.72 3.90 -7.89
C THR A 614 -32.22 3.70 -8.03
N ILE A 615 -31.42 4.77 -7.96
CA ILE A 615 -29.95 4.72 -8.07
C ILE A 615 -29.36 5.46 -6.87
N PHE A 616 -28.40 4.81 -6.22
CA PHE A 616 -27.69 5.36 -5.07
C PHE A 616 -26.24 5.62 -5.47
N ASN A 617 -25.91 6.87 -5.73
CA ASN A 617 -24.55 7.29 -6.05
C ASN A 617 -24.14 8.47 -5.15
N ASN A 618 -22.85 8.78 -5.11
CA ASN A 618 -22.34 9.93 -4.39
C ASN A 618 -21.05 10.47 -5.03
N CYS A 619 -20.69 11.68 -4.65
CA CYS A 619 -19.35 12.23 -4.86
C CYS A 619 -18.79 12.69 -3.52
N ALA A 620 -17.64 13.37 -3.52
CA ALA A 620 -17.00 13.86 -2.30
C ALA A 620 -17.94 14.70 -1.42
N SER A 621 -18.83 15.50 -2.01
CA SER A 621 -19.68 16.46 -1.27
C SER A 621 -21.20 16.25 -1.36
N ARG A 622 -21.68 15.30 -2.18
CA ARG A 622 -23.11 15.15 -2.50
C ARG A 622 -23.56 13.70 -2.61
N LEU A 623 -24.76 13.39 -2.14
CA LEU A 623 -25.52 12.24 -2.60
C LEU A 623 -26.11 12.58 -3.97
N ARG A 624 -26.06 11.66 -4.90
CA ARG A 624 -26.52 11.80 -6.29
C ARG A 624 -27.47 10.66 -6.60
N TYR A 625 -28.74 10.85 -6.27
CA TYR A 625 -29.72 9.79 -6.31
C TYR A 625 -30.68 9.99 -7.47
N ASP A 626 -31.03 8.90 -8.15
CA ASP A 626 -32.19 8.92 -9.04
C ASP A 626 -33.42 8.45 -8.27
N VAL A 627 -34.56 9.10 -8.50
CA VAL A 627 -35.84 8.82 -7.85
C VAL A 627 -36.93 8.46 -8.87
N LYS A 628 -37.89 7.61 -8.47
CA LYS A 628 -39.05 7.24 -9.30
C LYS A 628 -39.98 8.43 -9.48
N ASP A 629 -40.30 9.09 -8.38
CA ASP A 629 -41.21 10.23 -8.34
C ASP A 629 -40.56 11.41 -7.60
N LEU A 630 -40.36 12.51 -8.33
CA LEU A 630 -39.78 13.73 -7.79
C LEU A 630 -40.71 14.41 -6.77
N SER A 631 -42.03 14.22 -6.89
CA SER A 631 -43.02 14.85 -6.00
C SER A 631 -42.99 14.29 -4.58
N LEU A 632 -42.45 13.08 -4.39
CA LEU A 632 -42.25 12.46 -3.08
C LEU A 632 -40.99 12.96 -2.37
N VAL A 633 -40.11 13.69 -3.07
CA VAL A 633 -38.91 14.26 -2.48
C VAL A 633 -39.28 15.51 -1.69
N ASP A 634 -39.05 15.46 -0.39
CA ASP A 634 -39.36 16.52 0.57
C ASP A 634 -38.07 17.26 0.94
N GLU A 635 -37.90 18.44 0.33
CA GLU A 635 -36.74 19.29 0.54
C GLU A 635 -36.60 19.75 2.01
N GLN A 636 -37.72 19.99 2.70
CA GLN A 636 -37.69 20.42 4.10
C GLN A 636 -37.23 19.28 5.01
N LYS A 637 -37.71 18.06 4.78
CA LYS A 637 -37.23 16.87 5.52
C LYS A 637 -35.76 16.61 5.28
N LEU A 638 -35.29 16.70 4.03
CA LEU A 638 -33.87 16.53 3.71
C LEU A 638 -33.00 17.57 4.43
N LYS A 639 -33.41 18.85 4.41
CA LYS A 639 -32.71 19.90 5.17
C LYS A 639 -32.71 19.64 6.67
N SER A 640 -33.83 19.21 7.23
CA SER A 640 -33.93 18.83 8.65
C SER A 640 -33.08 17.61 9.05
N ALA A 641 -32.67 16.81 8.05
CA ALA A 641 -31.81 15.64 8.22
C ALA A 641 -30.30 15.95 8.05
N GLY A 642 -29.94 17.21 7.82
CA GLY A 642 -28.56 17.67 7.69
C GLY A 642 -28.09 17.87 6.24
N VAL A 643 -28.99 17.86 5.26
CA VAL A 643 -28.69 18.25 3.88
C VAL A 643 -28.62 19.77 3.78
N VAL A 644 -27.48 20.30 3.34
CA VAL A 644 -27.21 21.74 3.26
C VAL A 644 -28.01 22.40 2.15
N ALA A 645 -28.06 21.75 1.00
CA ALA A 645 -28.80 22.21 -0.17
C ALA A 645 -29.19 21.04 -1.05
N ILE A 646 -30.21 21.25 -1.87
CA ILE A 646 -30.72 20.23 -2.78
C ILE A 646 -30.73 20.81 -4.17
N LYS A 647 -30.25 20.04 -5.13
CA LYS A 647 -30.25 20.41 -6.54
C LYS A 647 -30.90 19.29 -7.33
N VAL A 648 -31.98 19.62 -8.03
CA VAL A 648 -32.62 18.73 -8.98
C VAL A 648 -32.02 18.99 -10.37
N GLU A 649 -31.56 17.94 -11.05
CA GLU A 649 -30.98 18.03 -12.40
C GLU A 649 -31.72 17.08 -13.35
N GLY A 650 -32.59 17.60 -14.22
CA GLY A 650 -33.42 16.76 -15.09
C GLY A 650 -34.66 16.20 -14.39
N GLN A 651 -35.21 15.09 -14.90
CA GLN A 651 -36.53 14.59 -14.47
C GLN A 651 -36.50 13.67 -13.26
N HIS A 652 -35.38 12.98 -13.00
CA HIS A 652 -35.29 11.95 -11.96
C HIS A 652 -34.08 12.10 -11.03
N HIS A 653 -33.15 13.03 -11.31
CA HIS A 653 -31.89 13.12 -10.55
C HIS A 653 -31.96 14.20 -9.47
N VAL A 654 -31.70 13.81 -8.23
CA VAL A 654 -31.71 14.69 -7.06
C VAL A 654 -30.39 14.60 -6.33
N GLN A 655 -29.71 15.73 -6.20
CA GLN A 655 -28.47 15.87 -5.48
C GLN A 655 -28.70 16.50 -4.11
N ALA A 656 -28.40 15.77 -3.04
CA ALA A 656 -28.35 16.33 -1.68
C ALA A 656 -26.91 16.67 -1.32
N ILE A 657 -26.64 17.95 -1.05
CA ILE A 657 -25.32 18.44 -0.66
C ILE A 657 -25.14 18.24 0.84
N LEU A 658 -24.16 17.42 1.22
CA LEU A 658 -23.86 17.07 2.61
C LEU A 658 -22.42 17.46 3.01
N GLY A 659 -21.62 17.97 2.07
CA GLY A 659 -20.20 18.23 2.31
C GLY A 659 -19.41 16.91 2.42
N PRO A 660 -18.23 16.91 3.07
CA PRO A 660 -17.24 15.81 3.01
C PRO A 660 -17.76 14.46 3.55
N ILE A 661 -18.92 14.42 4.21
CA ILE A 661 -19.53 13.20 4.75
C ILE A 661 -20.44 12.47 3.74
N ALA A 662 -20.58 12.96 2.51
CA ALA A 662 -21.51 12.38 1.53
C ALA A 662 -21.21 10.91 1.21
N GLU A 663 -19.93 10.54 1.10
CA GLU A 663 -19.52 9.14 0.89
C GLU A 663 -19.85 8.25 2.07
N GLN A 664 -19.56 8.72 3.28
CA GLN A 664 -19.91 8.01 4.51
C GLN A 664 -21.43 7.83 4.64
N MET A 665 -22.20 8.87 4.30
CA MET A 665 -23.66 8.83 4.38
C MET A 665 -24.26 7.87 3.35
N ASN A 666 -23.77 7.86 2.11
CA ASN A 666 -24.19 6.90 1.09
C ASN A 666 -23.88 5.46 1.54
N ALA A 667 -22.68 5.20 2.07
CA ALA A 667 -22.31 3.89 2.58
C ALA A 667 -23.25 3.42 3.72
N LYS A 668 -23.60 4.32 4.65
CA LYS A 668 -24.55 4.03 5.74
C LYS A 668 -25.95 3.71 5.20
N ILE A 669 -26.50 4.55 4.33
CA ILE A 669 -27.81 4.33 3.67
C ILE A 669 -27.82 2.97 2.98
N ASN A 670 -26.77 2.65 2.23
CA ASN A 670 -26.65 1.39 1.50
C ASN A 670 -26.55 0.16 2.41
N SER A 671 -25.95 0.32 3.58
CA SER A 671 -25.83 -0.77 4.56
C SER A 671 -27.12 -1.03 5.36
N GLN A 672 -28.04 -0.05 5.43
CA GLN A 672 -29.25 -0.13 6.27
C GLN A 672 -30.55 -0.28 5.46
N ARG A 673 -30.48 -0.40 4.13
CA ARG A 673 -31.67 -0.41 3.25
C ARG A 673 -32.71 -1.46 3.65
N GLU A 674 -32.26 -2.70 3.90
CA GLU A 674 -33.19 -3.79 4.21
C GLU A 674 -33.78 -3.66 5.61
N LEU A 675 -33.01 -3.13 6.56
CA LEU A 675 -33.56 -2.78 7.86
C LEU A 675 -34.64 -1.71 7.69
N ILE A 676 -34.35 -0.62 6.95
CA ILE A 676 -35.29 0.49 6.71
C ILE A 676 -36.56 0.00 5.99
N LYS A 677 -36.41 -0.89 5.01
CA LYS A 677 -37.52 -1.47 4.24
C LYS A 677 -38.41 -2.39 5.07
N SER A 678 -37.82 -3.06 6.08
CA SER A 678 -38.56 -3.93 7.00
C SER A 678 -39.29 -3.19 8.12
N LEU A 679 -39.06 -1.88 8.29
CA LEU A 679 -39.75 -1.08 9.30
C LEU A 679 -41.19 -0.78 8.88
N SER A 680 -42.13 -0.97 9.80
CA SER A 680 -43.50 -0.47 9.65
C SER A 680 -43.55 1.06 9.82
N GLU A 681 -44.59 1.72 9.29
CA GLU A 681 -44.77 3.17 9.46
C GLU A 681 -44.78 3.60 10.93
N SER A 682 -45.27 2.76 11.84
CA SER A 682 -45.24 3.05 13.28
C SER A 682 -43.82 2.98 13.86
N GLU A 683 -42.98 2.05 13.39
CA GLU A 683 -41.57 1.93 13.82
C GLU A 683 -40.71 3.06 13.24
N ILE A 684 -40.97 3.45 11.98
CA ILE A 684 -40.32 4.61 11.35
C ILE A 684 -40.63 5.86 12.17
N ASN A 685 -41.90 6.06 12.53
CA ASN A 685 -42.31 7.19 13.34
C ASN A 685 -41.72 7.13 14.75
N GLU A 686 -41.63 5.98 15.40
CA GLU A 686 -41.03 5.83 16.72
C GLU A 686 -39.51 6.16 16.72
N ILE A 687 -38.78 5.71 15.69
CA ILE A 687 -37.34 5.98 15.53
C ILE A 687 -37.10 7.46 15.21
N LEU A 688 -37.98 8.10 14.43
CA LEU A 688 -37.90 9.53 14.12
C LEU A 688 -38.37 10.42 15.30
N GLN A 689 -39.29 9.92 16.14
CA GLN A 689 -39.83 10.62 17.31
C GLN A 689 -38.91 10.55 18.54
N ASN A 690 -38.05 9.52 18.66
CA ASN A 690 -37.02 9.42 19.71
C ASN A 690 -35.81 10.36 19.49
N LYS A 691 -35.98 11.47 18.75
CA LYS A 691 -35.08 12.63 18.80
C LYS A 691 -35.37 13.45 20.07
N PRO A 692 -34.35 14.04 20.73
CA PRO A 692 -34.60 15.12 21.67
C PRO A 692 -35.34 16.26 20.95
N LYS A 693 -36.46 16.72 21.55
CA LYS A 693 -37.38 17.71 20.99
C LYS A 693 -36.66 18.97 20.52
N LYS A 694 -36.83 19.33 19.23
CA LYS A 694 -36.71 20.71 18.72
C LYS A 694 -38.11 21.25 18.42
N VAL A 695 -38.32 22.48 18.87
CA VAL A 695 -39.56 23.25 18.82
C VAL A 695 -39.93 23.55 17.36
N GLN A 696 -41.19 23.29 16.99
CA GLN A 696 -41.82 23.80 15.77
C GLN A 696 -42.12 25.29 15.96
N ILE A 697 -41.74 26.12 14.99
CA ILE A 697 -42.34 27.45 14.82
C ILE A 697 -42.89 27.54 13.40
N SER A 698 -44.21 27.73 13.34
CA SER A 698 -44.96 28.21 12.18
C SER A 698 -44.51 29.63 11.84
N VAL A 699 -44.02 29.83 10.62
CA VAL A 699 -43.79 31.18 10.09
C VAL A 699 -45.14 31.70 9.61
N GLU A 700 -45.84 32.43 10.47
CA GLU A 700 -46.85 33.38 10.01
C GLU A 700 -46.15 34.59 9.39
N ASN A 701 -46.61 34.95 8.20
CA ASN A 701 -46.28 36.18 7.52
C ASN A 701 -46.59 37.39 8.42
N GLN A 702 -45.56 38.15 8.80
CA GLN A 702 -45.71 39.58 9.04
C GLN A 702 -44.35 40.28 8.87
N CYS A 703 -44.09 40.74 7.65
CA CYS A 703 -43.35 41.98 7.48
C CYS A 703 -44.34 42.98 6.87
N ASN A 704 -44.83 43.90 7.72
CA ASN A 704 -45.57 45.07 7.27
C ASN A 704 -44.55 46.04 6.68
N CYS A 705 -44.48 46.11 5.35
CA CYS A 705 -43.64 47.06 4.64
C CYS A 705 -44.32 48.45 4.67
N GLY A 706 -44.05 49.21 5.71
CA GLY A 706 -44.20 50.68 5.73
C GLY A 706 -42.82 51.32 5.78
N GLU A 707 -42.49 52.10 4.75
CA GLU A 707 -41.39 53.08 4.65
C GLU A 707 -39.92 52.55 4.64
N THR A 708 -39.33 52.61 3.44
CA THR A 708 -37.88 52.62 3.09
C THR A 708 -36.93 51.71 3.86
N CYS A 709 -36.69 50.50 3.33
CA CYS A 709 -35.46 49.74 3.61
C CYS A 709 -34.56 49.75 2.37
N ASP A 710 -33.49 50.55 2.45
CA ASP A 710 -32.41 50.57 1.47
C ASP A 710 -31.68 49.21 1.47
N CYS A 711 -31.54 48.60 0.29
CA CYS A 711 -31.11 47.21 0.11
C CYS A 711 -29.60 47.07 -0.20
N ASN A 712 -28.81 48.13 0.00
CA ASN A 712 -27.42 48.22 -0.48
C ASN A 712 -26.35 48.37 0.63
N THR A 713 -26.63 48.02 1.87
CA THR A 713 -25.58 48.00 2.91
C THR A 713 -24.75 46.70 2.85
N PRO A 714 -23.40 46.77 2.78
CA PRO A 714 -22.54 45.59 2.85
C PRO A 714 -22.76 44.85 4.17
N HIS A 715 -22.79 43.51 4.12
CA HIS A 715 -22.88 42.71 5.34
C HIS A 715 -21.51 42.68 6.02
N GLU A 716 -21.46 43.08 7.29
CA GLU A 716 -20.23 43.05 8.09
C GLU A 716 -20.02 41.67 8.72
N VAL A 717 -18.81 41.13 8.55
CA VAL A 717 -18.38 39.86 9.15
C VAL A 717 -17.27 40.15 10.14
N PHE A 718 -17.52 39.82 11.40
CA PHE A 718 -16.65 40.16 12.53
C PHE A 718 -15.65 39.06 12.85
N ALA A 719 -14.51 39.45 13.42
CA ALA A 719 -13.52 38.53 13.98
C ALA A 719 -14.14 37.67 15.12
N PRO A 720 -14.12 36.33 15.03
CA PRO A 720 -14.75 35.46 16.03
C PRO A 720 -13.88 35.23 17.26
N ALA A 721 -12.64 35.71 17.30
CA ALA A 721 -11.74 35.51 18.42
C ALA A 721 -10.63 36.55 18.44
N THR A 722 -9.96 36.69 19.60
CA THR A 722 -8.75 37.49 19.73
C THR A 722 -7.53 36.65 19.34
N GLY A 723 -6.68 37.18 18.45
CA GLY A 723 -5.51 36.49 17.95
C GLY A 723 -4.79 37.24 16.84
N GLU A 724 -3.84 36.56 16.19
CA GLU A 724 -3.13 37.08 15.02
C GLU A 724 -3.94 36.81 13.75
N LEU A 725 -4.29 37.85 13.00
CA LEU A 725 -4.96 37.73 11.70
C LEU A 725 -3.96 37.18 10.67
N ILE A 726 -4.33 36.09 10.00
CA ILE A 726 -3.54 35.48 8.93
C ILE A 726 -4.38 35.34 7.66
N GLU A 727 -3.73 35.41 6.51
CA GLU A 727 -4.38 35.17 5.22
C GLU A 727 -4.78 33.70 5.09
N LEU A 728 -5.89 33.43 4.38
CA LEU A 728 -6.33 32.05 4.12
C LEU A 728 -5.22 31.20 3.48
N ALA A 729 -4.44 31.76 2.55
CA ALA A 729 -3.32 31.08 1.89
C ALA A 729 -2.24 30.55 2.85
N GLN A 730 -2.19 31.06 4.08
CA GLN A 730 -1.24 30.64 5.12
C GLN A 730 -1.81 29.56 6.05
N VAL A 731 -3.09 29.20 5.90
CA VAL A 731 -3.71 28.08 6.58
C VAL A 731 -3.19 26.78 5.95
N ASN A 732 -2.74 25.84 6.78
CA ASN A 732 -2.04 24.62 6.31
C ASN A 732 -3.02 23.51 5.90
N ASP A 733 -3.87 23.77 4.91
CA ASP A 733 -4.79 22.81 4.29
C ASP A 733 -4.93 23.08 2.78
N GLY A 734 -5.61 22.21 2.01
CA GLY A 734 -5.81 22.37 0.55
C GLY A 734 -7.21 22.85 0.13
N VAL A 735 -8.04 23.26 1.08
CA VAL A 735 -9.46 23.61 0.89
C VAL A 735 -9.71 25.08 1.19
N PHE A 736 -9.38 25.54 2.40
CA PHE A 736 -9.47 26.93 2.84
C PHE A 736 -8.34 27.78 2.26
N SER A 737 -7.11 27.25 2.17
CA SER A 737 -5.96 28.00 1.62
C SER A 737 -6.10 28.36 0.15
N GLU A 738 -6.83 27.54 -0.60
CA GLU A 738 -7.14 27.75 -2.02
C GLU A 738 -8.49 28.48 -2.21
N SER A 739 -9.11 28.97 -1.13
CA SER A 739 -10.44 29.63 -1.14
C SER A 739 -11.54 28.82 -1.85
N LYS A 740 -11.47 27.48 -1.84
CA LYS A 740 -12.42 26.62 -2.59
C LYS A 740 -13.86 26.75 -2.11
N LEU A 741 -14.05 27.06 -0.83
CA LEU A 741 -15.36 27.21 -0.20
C LEU A 741 -15.90 28.63 -0.29
N GLY A 742 -15.05 29.63 -0.52
CA GLY A 742 -15.42 31.04 -0.57
C GLY A 742 -14.31 31.96 -0.06
N GLN A 743 -14.61 33.26 0.02
CA GLN A 743 -13.69 34.26 0.56
C GLN A 743 -13.79 34.34 2.08
N GLY A 744 -12.70 34.69 2.75
CA GLY A 744 -12.65 34.69 4.20
C GLY A 744 -11.30 35.09 4.77
N PHE A 745 -11.14 34.85 6.06
CA PHE A 745 -9.92 35.12 6.83
C PHE A 745 -9.73 34.05 7.92
N ALA A 746 -8.54 33.98 8.50
CA ALA A 746 -8.26 33.11 9.62
C ALA A 746 -7.60 33.88 10.77
N ILE A 747 -7.91 33.48 12.01
CA ILE A 747 -7.32 34.07 13.22
C ILE A 747 -6.61 32.98 14.01
N ARG A 748 -5.32 33.16 14.24
CA ARG A 748 -4.51 32.28 15.08
C ARG A 748 -4.68 32.66 16.55
N ILE A 749 -5.34 31.80 17.33
CA ILE A 749 -5.78 32.11 18.70
C ILE A 749 -4.78 31.75 19.81
N GLY A 750 -3.53 31.39 19.44
CA GLY A 750 -2.44 31.07 20.37
C GLY A 750 -2.21 29.57 20.57
N LYS A 751 -1.41 29.21 21.60
CA LYS A 751 -0.92 27.83 21.84
C LYS A 751 -1.26 27.25 23.22
N ALA A 752 -1.84 28.03 24.13
CA ALA A 752 -2.09 27.59 25.51
C ALA A 752 -3.32 28.28 26.13
N GLY A 753 -3.94 27.61 27.09
CA GLY A 753 -5.12 28.07 27.82
C GLY A 753 -6.45 27.87 27.08
N LYS A 754 -7.54 28.31 27.73
CA LYS A 754 -8.89 28.27 27.16
C LYS A 754 -9.20 29.57 26.42
N LYS A 755 -9.73 29.47 25.20
CA LYS A 755 -10.11 30.61 24.37
C LYS A 755 -11.58 30.55 24.00
N ASP A 756 -12.26 31.67 24.22
CA ASP A 756 -13.66 31.84 23.83
C ASP A 756 -13.74 32.28 22.36
N ILE A 757 -14.70 31.68 21.67
CA ILE A 757 -15.03 31.93 20.26
C ILE A 757 -16.43 32.53 20.22
N PHE A 758 -16.57 33.57 19.41
CA PHE A 758 -17.75 34.41 19.30
C PHE A 758 -18.35 34.33 17.89
N SER A 759 -19.62 34.68 17.76
CA SER A 759 -20.32 34.71 16.48
C SER A 759 -19.76 35.80 15.57
N PRO A 760 -19.40 35.48 14.31
CA PRO A 760 -18.92 36.47 13.36
C PRO A 760 -20.05 37.30 12.71
N ILE A 761 -21.33 36.96 12.95
CA ILE A 761 -22.48 37.64 12.32
C ILE A 761 -23.73 37.60 13.22
N THR A 762 -24.61 38.59 13.06
CA THR A 762 -25.98 38.54 13.59
C THR A 762 -26.88 37.74 12.66
N GLY A 763 -27.52 36.70 13.18
CA GLY A 763 -28.30 35.78 12.36
C GLY A 763 -28.70 34.51 13.09
N GLN A 764 -28.69 33.39 12.37
CA GLN A 764 -29.08 32.08 12.90
C GLN A 764 -27.94 31.08 12.76
N VAL A 765 -27.68 30.29 13.81
CA VAL A 765 -26.81 29.11 13.75
C VAL A 765 -27.49 28.09 12.84
N ARG A 766 -26.91 27.78 11.69
CA ARG A 766 -27.46 26.80 10.75
C ARG A 766 -27.09 25.37 11.12
N MET A 767 -25.87 25.17 11.57
CA MET A 767 -25.39 23.84 11.91
C MET A 767 -24.29 23.89 12.97
N VAL A 768 -24.31 22.88 13.83
CA VAL A 768 -23.25 22.54 14.77
C VAL A 768 -22.76 21.16 14.36
N PHE A 769 -21.50 21.02 14.00
CA PHE A 769 -20.97 19.74 13.54
C PHE A 769 -20.87 18.76 14.72
N ALA A 770 -21.09 17.46 14.47
CA ALA A 770 -21.08 16.44 15.53
C ALA A 770 -19.74 16.37 16.30
N THR A 771 -18.64 16.59 15.60
CA THR A 771 -17.29 16.67 16.17
C THR A 771 -16.93 18.07 16.69
N LYS A 772 -17.89 19.00 16.74
CA LYS A 772 -17.81 20.37 17.30
C LYS A 772 -16.74 21.31 16.71
N HIS A 773 -15.92 20.82 15.77
CA HIS A 773 -14.85 21.55 15.10
C HIS A 773 -15.32 22.70 14.19
N ALA A 774 -16.60 22.78 13.85
CA ALA A 774 -17.11 23.80 12.97
C ALA A 774 -18.57 24.18 13.30
N LEU A 775 -18.93 25.40 12.91
CA LEU A 775 -20.22 26.04 13.09
C LEU A 775 -20.60 26.75 11.80
N GLY A 776 -21.84 26.55 11.33
CA GLY A 776 -22.38 27.29 10.19
C GLY A 776 -23.38 28.34 10.65
N PHE A 777 -23.37 29.52 10.03
CA PHE A 777 -24.23 30.65 10.32
C PHE A 777 -24.91 31.18 9.06
N SER A 778 -26.05 31.82 9.21
CA SER A 778 -26.63 32.65 8.15
C SER A 778 -27.14 33.97 8.69
N SER A 779 -27.12 35.03 7.88
CA SER A 779 -27.83 36.28 8.19
C SER A 779 -29.35 36.06 8.36
N LEU A 780 -30.02 36.98 9.06
CA LEU A 780 -31.48 36.94 9.27
C LEU A 780 -32.28 36.90 7.95
N ASP A 781 -31.80 37.59 6.92
CA ASP A 781 -32.38 37.57 5.58
C ASP A 781 -31.98 36.34 4.74
N GLY A 782 -31.13 35.46 5.29
CA GLY A 782 -30.65 34.23 4.67
C GLY A 782 -29.70 34.42 3.48
N LYS A 783 -29.32 35.66 3.12
CA LYS A 783 -28.50 35.95 1.93
C LYS A 783 -27.02 35.69 2.12
N THR A 784 -26.53 35.67 3.35
CA THR A 784 -25.12 35.42 3.69
C THR A 784 -25.02 34.11 4.44
N GLN A 785 -24.12 33.23 4.00
CA GLN A 785 -23.85 31.93 4.62
C GLN A 785 -22.38 31.88 5.02
N ILE A 786 -22.11 31.65 6.30
CA ILE A 786 -20.76 31.64 6.86
C ILE A 786 -20.47 30.26 7.43
N LEU A 787 -19.29 29.73 7.12
CA LEU A 787 -18.71 28.59 7.80
C LEU A 787 -17.56 29.08 8.68
N MET A 788 -17.65 28.79 9.98
CA MET A 788 -16.57 29.00 10.93
C MET A 788 -15.98 27.66 11.34
N HIS A 789 -14.71 27.46 11.08
CA HIS A 789 -13.97 26.24 11.39
C HIS A 789 -12.93 26.53 12.48
N ILE A 790 -12.81 25.66 13.47
CA ILE A 790 -11.95 25.81 14.64
C ILE A 790 -10.80 24.80 14.52
N GLY A 791 -9.72 25.19 13.82
CA GLY A 791 -8.54 24.35 13.57
C GLY A 791 -8.82 23.18 12.63
N VAL A 792 -8.10 23.10 11.50
CA VAL A 792 -8.33 22.10 10.44
C VAL A 792 -8.33 20.67 10.98
N ASP A 793 -7.36 20.34 11.83
CA ASP A 793 -7.14 18.97 12.32
C ASP A 793 -8.02 18.60 13.53
N THR A 794 -8.81 19.52 14.09
CA THR A 794 -9.60 19.23 15.31
C THR A 794 -10.79 18.31 15.03
N VAL A 795 -11.16 18.11 13.75
CA VAL A 795 -12.16 17.13 13.33
C VAL A 795 -11.82 15.71 13.80
N GLU A 796 -10.53 15.38 13.88
CA GLU A 796 -10.04 14.06 14.31
C GLU A 796 -10.22 13.81 15.81
N LEU A 797 -10.49 14.85 16.59
CA LEU A 797 -10.65 14.77 18.05
C LEU A 797 -12.09 14.43 18.48
N GLU A 798 -13.00 14.24 17.53
CA GLU A 798 -14.40 13.86 17.80
C GLU A 798 -15.10 14.76 18.85
N GLY A 799 -14.76 16.05 18.88
CA GLY A 799 -15.34 17.04 19.79
C GLY A 799 -14.69 17.15 21.17
N HIS A 800 -13.59 16.45 21.42
CA HIS A 800 -12.80 16.64 22.63
C HIS A 800 -11.94 17.92 22.52
N GLY A 801 -11.89 18.71 23.59
CA GLY A 801 -11.19 20.00 23.62
C GLY A 801 -11.97 21.19 23.05
N ILE A 802 -13.21 20.97 22.57
CA ILE A 802 -14.10 22.03 22.09
C ILE A 802 -15.46 21.89 22.77
N GLU A 803 -15.86 22.93 23.50
CA GLU A 803 -17.17 23.07 24.10
C GLU A 803 -17.98 24.08 23.30
N VAL A 804 -19.17 23.70 22.83
CA VAL A 804 -20.05 24.57 22.02
C VAL A 804 -21.26 24.93 22.87
N PHE A 805 -21.64 26.21 22.88
CA PHE A 805 -22.72 26.76 23.72
C PHE A 805 -23.98 27.12 22.96
N VAL A 806 -24.00 26.87 21.65
CA VAL A 806 -25.13 27.18 20.78
C VAL A 806 -25.65 25.94 20.07
N ASP A 807 -26.96 25.94 19.83
CA ASP A 807 -27.65 24.87 19.10
C ASP A 807 -28.04 25.30 17.69
N ALA A 808 -28.07 24.35 16.74
CA ALA A 808 -28.57 24.64 15.40
C ALA A 808 -30.03 25.14 15.44
N GLY A 809 -30.32 26.26 14.78
CA GLY A 809 -31.60 26.96 14.80
C GLY A 809 -31.65 28.15 15.76
N GLN A 810 -30.67 28.29 16.66
CA GLN A 810 -30.60 29.42 17.60
C GLN A 810 -30.31 30.74 16.85
N GLU A 811 -31.08 31.78 17.14
CA GLU A 811 -30.76 33.16 16.74
C GLU A 811 -29.68 33.73 17.66
N ILE A 812 -28.72 34.43 17.07
CA ILE A 812 -27.53 34.98 17.72
C ILE A 812 -27.24 36.38 17.19
N GLN A 813 -26.60 37.20 18.01
CA GLN A 813 -26.01 38.46 17.60
C GLN A 813 -24.51 38.28 17.32
N ALA A 814 -23.96 39.10 16.41
CA ALA A 814 -22.51 39.19 16.25
C ALA A 814 -21.88 39.51 17.62
N GLY A 815 -20.83 38.78 17.98
CA GLY A 815 -20.20 38.90 19.30
C GLY A 815 -20.76 37.99 20.39
N ASP A 816 -21.84 37.24 20.16
CA ASP A 816 -22.31 36.24 21.13
C ASP A 816 -21.31 35.09 21.26
N LYS A 817 -21.06 34.61 22.49
CA LYS A 817 -20.17 33.46 22.72
C LYS A 817 -20.80 32.17 22.18
N VAL A 818 -20.08 31.49 21.28
CA VAL A 818 -20.56 30.27 20.61
C VAL A 818 -19.77 29.02 20.98
N ALA A 819 -18.48 29.14 21.33
CA ALA A 819 -17.66 28.00 21.76
C ALA A 819 -16.53 28.42 22.71
N THR A 820 -15.94 27.45 23.41
CA THR A 820 -14.68 27.56 24.14
C THR A 820 -13.76 26.42 23.69
N VAL A 821 -12.52 26.77 23.37
CA VAL A 821 -11.50 25.85 22.89
C VAL A 821 -10.41 25.70 23.95
N ASP A 822 -10.08 24.47 24.31
CA ASP A 822 -8.99 24.14 25.24
C ASP A 822 -7.69 23.90 24.46
N LEU A 823 -6.86 24.93 24.32
CA LEU A 823 -5.63 24.85 23.54
C LEU A 823 -4.57 23.95 24.18
N ASP A 824 -4.63 23.76 25.50
CA ASP A 824 -3.73 22.85 26.20
C ASP A 824 -4.04 21.40 25.81
N TYR A 825 -5.33 21.06 25.73
CA TYR A 825 -5.79 19.76 25.23
C TYR A 825 -5.41 19.53 23.77
N LEU A 826 -5.62 20.54 22.91
CA LEU A 826 -5.26 20.45 21.48
C LEU A 826 -3.75 20.24 21.29
N THR A 827 -2.93 20.99 22.02
CA THR A 827 -1.47 20.88 21.96
C THR A 827 -0.99 19.51 22.44
N ASN A 828 -1.56 18.99 23.54
CA ASN A 828 -1.26 17.64 24.03
C ASN A 828 -1.70 16.53 23.05
N SER A 829 -2.70 16.81 22.22
CA SER A 829 -3.20 15.89 21.19
C SER A 829 -2.47 16.00 19.85
N GLY A 830 -1.42 16.83 19.77
CA GLY A 830 -0.56 16.99 18.59
C GLY A 830 -0.94 18.15 17.67
N ILE A 831 -1.96 18.94 18.00
CA ILE A 831 -2.39 20.12 17.23
C ILE A 831 -1.71 21.36 17.81
N THR A 832 -0.63 21.81 17.18
CA THR A 832 0.26 22.86 17.74
C THR A 832 -0.11 24.29 17.36
N ASN A 833 -0.97 24.48 16.37
CA ASN A 833 -1.53 25.77 15.99
C ASN A 833 -3.04 25.59 15.74
N THR A 834 -3.85 26.47 16.33
CA THR A 834 -5.30 26.46 16.12
C THR A 834 -5.68 27.77 15.46
N ASP A 835 -6.13 27.67 14.21
CA ASP A 835 -6.60 28.79 13.42
C ASP A 835 -8.14 28.72 13.37
N VAL A 836 -8.81 29.80 13.75
CA VAL A 836 -10.25 29.96 13.62
C VAL A 836 -10.50 30.60 12.26
N ILE A 837 -11.02 29.80 11.33
CA ILE A 837 -11.19 30.16 9.93
C ILE A 837 -12.64 30.57 9.73
N VAL A 838 -12.87 31.75 9.15
CA VAL A 838 -14.20 32.25 8.80
C VAL A 838 -14.28 32.40 7.29
N VAL A 839 -15.21 31.68 6.67
CA VAL A 839 -15.44 31.74 5.22
C VAL A 839 -16.87 32.10 4.92
N VAL A 840 -17.05 33.13 4.09
CA VAL A 840 -18.31 33.43 3.43
C VAL A 840 -18.43 32.51 2.22
N LEU A 841 -19.40 31.60 2.27
CA LEU A 841 -19.53 30.53 1.29
C LEU A 841 -19.94 31.07 -0.09
N HIS A 842 -19.46 30.43 -1.17
CA HIS A 842 -19.78 30.81 -2.56
C HIS A 842 -21.29 30.87 -2.86
N GLU A 843 -22.07 30.08 -2.12
CA GLU A 843 -23.52 29.99 -2.17
C GLU A 843 -24.23 31.22 -1.58
N SER A 844 -23.50 32.12 -0.90
CA SER A 844 -24.04 33.41 -0.44
C SER A 844 -24.51 34.24 -1.65
N LYS A 845 -25.76 34.73 -1.54
CA LYS A 845 -26.39 35.58 -2.57
C LYS A 845 -25.86 37.00 -2.52
N GLN A 846 -25.54 37.50 -1.33
CA GLN A 846 -24.80 38.75 -1.18
C GLN A 846 -23.35 38.52 -1.63
N LYS A 847 -22.74 39.50 -2.30
CA LYS A 847 -21.35 39.44 -2.78
C LYS A 847 -20.48 40.59 -2.25
N ASP A 848 -21.12 41.64 -1.72
CA ASP A 848 -20.43 42.77 -1.10
C ASP A 848 -20.40 42.61 0.43
N PHE A 849 -19.21 42.39 0.97
CA PHE A 849 -18.97 42.11 2.39
C PHE A 849 -17.79 42.93 2.90
N LYS A 850 -17.87 43.40 4.14
CA LYS A 850 -16.75 44.02 4.85
C LYS A 850 -16.34 43.14 6.02
N PHE A 851 -15.04 42.86 6.12
CA PHE A 851 -14.46 42.21 7.29
C PHE A 851 -14.13 43.27 8.34
N ALA A 852 -14.79 43.21 9.49
CA ALA A 852 -14.59 44.13 10.60
C ALA A 852 -13.73 43.48 11.69
N ILE A 853 -12.63 44.15 12.05
CA ILE A 853 -11.63 43.63 13.00
C ILE A 853 -11.99 44.01 14.46
N GLU A 854 -12.91 44.96 14.65
CA GLU A 854 -13.39 45.35 15.98
C GLU A 854 -14.61 44.51 16.37
N PRO A 855 -14.56 43.73 17.48
CA PRO A 855 -15.74 43.06 18.00
C PRO A 855 -16.68 44.13 18.58
N GLN A 856 -17.77 44.46 17.89
CA GLN A 856 -18.80 45.32 18.49
C GLN A 856 -19.43 44.59 19.69
N ARG A 857 -19.42 45.29 20.84
CA ARG A 857 -19.89 44.91 22.19
C ARG A 857 -19.03 43.91 22.96
N ILE A 858 -18.04 44.45 23.68
CA ILE A 858 -17.59 43.87 24.94
C ILE A 858 -17.87 44.91 26.03
N ASP A 859 -19.05 44.83 26.65
CA ASP A 859 -19.31 45.55 27.90
C ASP A 859 -18.55 44.86 29.04
N PHE A 860 -17.34 45.34 29.34
CA PHE A 860 -16.71 45.14 30.65
C PHE A 860 -16.47 46.51 31.30
N LEU A 861 -17.28 46.83 32.31
CA LEU A 861 -16.95 47.82 33.35
C LEU A 861 -15.78 47.31 34.23
N PRO A 862 -15.08 48.19 34.95
CA PRO A 862 -13.63 48.32 34.90
C PRO A 862 -12.96 47.71 36.14
N LEU A 863 -11.65 47.41 36.03
CA LEU A 863 -10.63 47.65 37.07
C LEU A 863 -9.28 47.06 36.62
N LEU A 864 -8.33 47.98 36.32
CA LEU A 864 -6.91 48.01 36.75
C LEU A 864 -5.98 46.81 36.39
N VAL A 865 -4.73 46.92 35.91
CA VAL A 865 -3.73 47.99 35.78
C VAL A 865 -2.59 47.46 34.89
N GLY A 866 -1.94 48.33 34.09
CA GLY A 866 -0.57 48.10 33.58
C GLY A 866 -0.17 48.85 32.31
N LYS A 867 0.33 50.09 32.46
CA LYS A 867 1.06 50.94 31.47
C LYS A 867 2.22 50.17 30.77
N SER A 868 2.88 50.59 29.67
CA SER A 868 3.06 51.86 28.94
C SER A 868 3.49 51.56 27.48
N GLU A 869 2.99 52.27 26.47
CA GLU A 869 3.66 53.36 25.70
C GLU A 869 4.53 52.97 24.49
N ASN A 870 4.29 53.77 23.43
CA ASN A 870 5.15 54.16 22.30
C ASN A 870 5.42 53.15 21.18
N SER A 871 5.40 53.51 19.90
CA SER A 871 5.06 54.76 19.20
C SER A 871 5.11 54.49 17.69
N SER A 872 4.17 55.08 16.94
CA SER A 872 4.26 55.57 15.55
C SER A 872 5.53 55.25 14.73
N ILE A 873 5.34 54.79 13.49
CA ILE A 873 5.89 55.45 12.29
C ILE A 873 4.90 55.27 11.14
N ASP A 874 4.49 56.43 10.64
CA ASP A 874 3.75 56.70 9.43
C ASP A 874 4.75 56.73 8.25
N SER A 875 4.46 56.06 7.14
CA SER A 875 5.03 56.45 5.84
C SER A 875 4.17 55.98 4.67
N LYS A 876 3.38 56.91 4.15
CA LYS A 876 2.87 56.95 2.77
C LYS A 876 3.99 56.66 1.77
N THR A 877 3.71 55.88 0.73
CA THR A 877 3.67 56.30 -0.70
C THR A 877 3.66 55.12 -1.70
N ASN A 878 2.76 55.30 -2.67
CA ASN A 878 2.86 55.00 -4.09
C ASN A 878 2.86 53.55 -4.63
N ASN A 879 1.83 53.36 -5.47
CA ASN A 879 1.87 52.86 -6.84
C ASN A 879 1.67 51.37 -7.14
N GLU A 880 0.60 51.21 -7.94
CA GLU A 880 0.51 50.43 -9.18
C GLU A 880 0.10 48.95 -9.12
N ASN A 881 -1.13 48.73 -9.62
CA ASN A 881 -1.51 47.73 -10.62
C ASN A 881 -0.85 46.34 -10.56
N ASN A 882 -1.58 45.36 -10.01
CA ASN A 882 -2.13 44.21 -10.75
C ASN A 882 -2.96 43.31 -9.84
#